data_AF-A0A4Y2AKV0-F1
#
_entry.id   AF-A0A4Y2AKV0-F1
#
_cell.length_a   1.000
_cell.length_b   1.000
_cell.length_c   1.000
_cell.angle_alpha   90.00
_cell.angle_beta   90.00
_cell.angle_gamma   90.00
#
_symmetry.space_group_name_H-M   'P 1'
#
loop_
_entity.id
_entity.type
_entity.pdbx_description
1 polymer ?
#
loop_
_entity_poly.entity_id
_entity_poly.type
_entity_poly.pdbx_seq_one_letter_code
_entity_poly.pdbx_strand_id
1 'polypeptide(L)'
;MRHELWGPEIYNHRIYDQAAPLVSFILKYDLIIWNDKDSEPTFETVNGKSWIDIAMSSANLANKKMNWQVIKNNFSDHNYLVFNVESFNVTRDPPRIFFNHRQILKICKAVHQKFLELQEEIQIIDSKQKLEKWIEELTITINQISQSFPRKVIKHLRVPWWDSELEVNRKKTRALRSRYQRCRREEERSMRRIVYKKQEAHYKWLIKQKCRASFELFCQQLVANNAFDLRYKIAAGKIRKQTVLQSVKTNNGQFTNAIEETIQTIVQALFPTDDSTQETHVQRKKRETVNTYSSTILDKQFTKQEITYAISTMKKKKAPGIDGISIEMIKELHDMNPDILHYTYNKCLELRIFPETWKKGKLKIFNKPGKDSSLPNAKIYYAAIEPYLLFGVGAWDNRLKLKKIRDSLNSLQRRPLIKITKAYRTISTEALQVIAGIVPLDIKAKGVWGKFLLTTINNDIKFGSKIFKWEDYETRLDPHNIHPADNISISYDKHKPSGEEIEIYTDGSKINDQVGAAIVVFYYNAEIFNRTIRLSDFATVYQAEVTGIQMALEFISTIGPWNKTNLYTDSLSVLEALNTFKTSKQEILAIKNDILEMSKEKSITLHWIPAHTGIQGNETADSYAKNATTRPNIEKIPKKSFKQLKNAISNVQIQIWQERWASSTTKNGRHREKLIPAVSIHTKKFSHFIVQFLSGHGRFPANFVWFGRSLNIKCPCGTVGDTLHYVVNCPFTEKYAKKLIYDKDNLSTILNREENLGLLHSIYQEVNNLVPQV
;
A
#
# COMPACT_ATOMS: atom_id res chain seq x y z
N MET A 1 1.09 -17.06 42.81
CA MET A 1 0.67 -17.00 41.39
C MET A 1 -0.67 -17.71 41.31
N ARG A 2 -1.79 -16.97 41.33
CA ARG A 2 -3.14 -17.54 41.19
C ARG A 2 -3.77 -16.86 39.96
N HIS A 3 -4.35 -17.62 39.05
CA HIS A 3 -5.00 -17.12 37.85
C HIS A 3 -5.98 -18.17 37.33
N GLU A 4 -7.11 -17.73 36.80
CA GLU A 4 -8.18 -18.56 36.21
C GLU A 4 -7.73 -19.45 35.04
N LEU A 5 -6.49 -19.28 34.57
CA LEU A 5 -5.93 -20.05 33.45
C LEU A 5 -5.42 -21.44 33.86
N TRP A 6 -5.18 -21.69 35.15
CA TRP A 6 -4.59 -22.94 35.65
C TRP A 6 -5.12 -23.39 37.02
N GLY A 7 -6.18 -22.74 37.51
CA GLY A 7 -6.84 -23.09 38.75
C GLY A 7 -8.18 -22.35 38.90
N PRO A 8 -9.01 -22.75 39.88
CA PRO A 8 -10.36 -22.24 40.03
C PRO A 8 -10.40 -20.79 40.51
N GLU A 9 -11.52 -20.11 40.22
CA GLU A 9 -11.78 -18.75 40.68
C GLU A 9 -12.07 -18.76 42.18
N ILE A 10 -11.22 -18.11 42.98
CA ILE A 10 -11.37 -18.04 44.44
C ILE A 10 -11.47 -16.57 44.83
N TYR A 11 -12.63 -16.17 45.37
CA TYR A 11 -12.85 -14.84 45.92
C TYR A 11 -11.91 -14.58 47.10
N ASN A 12 -10.84 -13.81 46.89
CA ASN A 12 -9.91 -13.42 47.95
C ASN A 12 -9.27 -12.06 47.63
N HIS A 13 -8.94 -11.29 48.67
CA HIS A 13 -8.51 -9.87 48.64
C HIS A 13 -7.07 -9.65 48.11
N ARG A 14 -6.43 -10.66 47.52
CA ARG A 14 -5.06 -10.55 46.98
C ARG A 14 -5.09 -10.10 45.52
N ILE A 15 -4.46 -8.96 45.25
CA ILE A 15 -4.42 -8.26 43.95
C ILE A 15 -4.02 -9.20 42.78
N TYR A 16 -4.87 -9.22 41.74
CA TYR A 16 -4.79 -10.03 40.50
C TYR A 16 -3.45 -9.96 39.71
N ASP A 17 -2.54 -9.04 40.04
CA ASP A 17 -1.41 -8.65 39.18
C ASP A 17 -0.12 -9.50 39.35
N GLN A 18 -0.10 -10.47 40.28
CA GLN A 18 1.10 -11.29 40.53
C GLN A 18 1.34 -12.40 39.49
N ALA A 19 0.30 -12.77 38.72
CA ALA A 19 0.38 -13.79 37.67
C ALA A 19 0.69 -13.20 36.27
N ALA A 20 0.51 -11.88 36.09
CA ALA A 20 0.68 -11.18 34.82
C ALA A 20 2.04 -11.42 34.12
N PRO A 21 3.19 -11.52 34.82
CA PRO A 21 4.47 -11.84 34.17
C PRO A 21 4.52 -13.24 33.58
N LEU A 22 3.91 -14.24 34.25
CA LEU A 22 3.86 -15.61 33.74
C LEU A 22 2.84 -15.73 32.60
N VAL A 23 1.68 -15.09 32.70
CA VAL A 23 0.70 -15.01 31.61
C VAL A 23 1.33 -14.35 30.37
N SER A 24 2.09 -13.27 30.57
CA SER A 24 2.83 -12.61 29.48
C SER A 24 3.91 -13.52 28.88
N PHE A 25 4.57 -14.34 29.69
CA PHE A 25 5.54 -15.34 29.22
C PHE A 25 4.86 -16.43 28.38
N ILE A 26 3.74 -16.97 28.86
CA ILE A 26 2.93 -17.98 28.17
C ILE A 26 2.46 -17.44 26.81
N LEU A 27 1.89 -16.23 26.78
CA LEU A 27 1.43 -15.57 25.55
C LEU A 27 2.58 -15.23 24.59
N LYS A 28 3.76 -14.89 25.11
CA LYS A 28 4.93 -14.54 24.29
C LYS A 28 5.53 -15.76 23.58
N TYR A 29 5.51 -16.92 24.23
CA TYR A 29 6.11 -18.15 23.72
C TYR A 29 5.09 -19.17 23.18
N ASP A 30 3.81 -18.78 23.10
CA ASP A 30 2.71 -19.60 22.59
C ASP A 30 2.64 -20.96 23.31
N LEU A 31 2.75 -20.90 24.65
CA LEU A 31 2.70 -22.09 25.51
C LEU A 31 1.24 -22.40 25.87
N ILE A 32 0.91 -23.68 25.89
CA ILE A 32 -0.39 -24.21 26.29
C ILE A 32 -0.25 -24.78 27.70
N ILE A 33 -1.14 -24.33 28.59
CA ILE A 33 -1.23 -24.83 29.96
C ILE A 33 -1.96 -26.17 29.95
N TRP A 34 -1.42 -27.13 30.69
CA TRP A 34 -2.00 -28.47 30.82
C TRP A 34 -2.87 -28.62 32.06
N ASN A 35 -2.69 -27.76 33.06
CA ASN A 35 -3.50 -27.80 34.27
C ASN A 35 -4.98 -27.70 33.94
N ASP A 36 -5.75 -28.64 34.48
CA ASP A 36 -7.20 -28.52 34.52
C ASP A 36 -7.59 -27.54 35.63
N LYS A 37 -8.43 -26.58 35.27
CA LYS A 37 -8.92 -25.55 36.21
C LYS A 37 -9.82 -26.15 37.29
N ASP A 38 -10.42 -27.31 37.01
CA ASP A 38 -11.35 -28.00 37.90
C ASP A 38 -10.64 -29.15 38.68
N SER A 39 -9.30 -29.21 38.62
CA SER A 39 -8.53 -30.24 39.33
C SER A 39 -8.46 -30.02 40.84
N GLU A 40 -8.12 -31.08 41.58
CA GLU A 40 -7.64 -30.96 42.95
C GLU A 40 -6.45 -29.98 43.06
N PRO A 41 -6.23 -29.34 44.21
CA PRO A 41 -5.17 -28.35 44.38
C PRO A 41 -3.78 -28.96 44.23
N THR A 42 -2.88 -28.28 43.53
CA THR A 42 -1.49 -28.74 43.36
C THR A 42 -0.66 -28.58 44.63
N PHE A 43 -1.11 -27.74 45.56
CA PHE A 43 -0.50 -27.48 46.86
C PHE A 43 -1.57 -27.40 47.94
N GLU A 44 -1.41 -28.15 49.03
CA GLU A 44 -2.38 -28.25 50.11
C GLU A 44 -1.68 -28.33 51.47
N THR A 45 -2.13 -27.49 52.41
CA THR A 45 -1.68 -27.49 53.81
C THR A 45 -2.89 -27.36 54.72
N VAL A 46 -2.72 -27.63 56.01
CA VAL A 46 -3.74 -27.36 57.05
C VAL A 46 -4.27 -25.92 57.04
N ASN A 47 -3.49 -24.97 56.53
CA ASN A 47 -3.83 -23.54 56.49
C ASN A 47 -4.37 -23.06 55.13
N GLY A 48 -4.51 -23.96 54.15
CA GLY A 48 -5.15 -23.63 52.87
C GLY A 48 -4.62 -24.39 51.65
N LYS A 49 -5.34 -24.20 50.54
CA LYS A 49 -5.13 -24.88 49.25
C LYS A 49 -4.77 -23.89 48.13
N SER A 50 -3.95 -24.30 47.17
CA SER A 50 -3.64 -23.49 45.98
C SER A 50 -3.13 -24.29 44.77
N TRP A 51 -3.24 -23.70 43.57
CA TRP A 51 -2.81 -24.26 42.29
C TRP A 51 -1.60 -23.46 41.77
N ILE A 52 -0.44 -23.66 42.40
CA ILE A 52 0.77 -22.88 42.14
C ILE A 52 1.75 -23.59 41.21
N ASP A 53 1.62 -24.91 41.06
CA ASP A 53 2.48 -25.75 40.23
C ASP A 53 1.82 -25.95 38.87
N ILE A 54 2.50 -25.56 37.80
CA ILE A 54 1.91 -25.44 36.46
C ILE A 54 2.70 -26.28 35.47
N ALA A 55 2.02 -27.21 34.82
CA ALA A 55 2.51 -27.92 33.65
C ALA A 55 2.11 -27.14 32.39
N MET A 56 3.07 -26.87 31.52
CA MET A 56 2.84 -26.17 30.25
C MET A 56 3.79 -26.68 29.18
N SER A 57 3.39 -26.57 27.92
CA SER A 57 4.23 -26.99 26.79
C SER A 57 3.98 -26.16 25.55
N SER A 58 4.84 -26.27 24.54
CA SER A 58 4.56 -25.70 23.22
C SER A 58 3.34 -26.37 22.59
N ALA A 59 2.64 -25.67 21.68
CA ALA A 59 1.51 -26.24 20.92
C ALA A 59 1.78 -27.65 20.32
N ASN A 60 3.02 -27.91 19.87
CA ASN A 60 3.41 -29.20 19.30
C ASN A 60 3.39 -30.38 20.28
N LEU A 61 3.59 -30.12 21.58
CA LEU A 61 3.61 -31.14 22.62
C LEU A 61 2.24 -31.24 23.31
N ALA A 62 1.45 -30.17 23.28
CA ALA A 62 0.13 -30.14 23.90
C ALA A 62 -0.84 -31.19 23.33
N ASN A 63 -0.77 -31.45 22.02
CA ASN A 63 -1.56 -32.49 21.36
C ASN A 63 -1.13 -33.92 21.73
N LYS A 64 -0.04 -34.07 22.50
CA LYS A 64 0.49 -35.34 22.98
C LYS A 64 0.19 -35.58 24.46
N LYS A 65 -0.49 -34.64 25.12
CA LYS A 65 -0.89 -34.71 26.53
C LYS A 65 -1.96 -35.79 26.70
N MET A 66 -1.66 -36.80 27.51
CA MET A 66 -2.65 -37.78 27.96
C MET A 66 -2.65 -37.86 29.48
N ASN A 67 -3.83 -38.07 30.08
CA ASN A 67 -4.02 -38.43 31.48
C ASN A 67 -3.33 -37.48 32.48
N TRP A 68 -3.43 -36.17 32.26
CA TRP A 68 -2.95 -35.19 33.24
C TRP A 68 -3.88 -35.17 34.44
N GLN A 69 -3.32 -35.37 35.64
CA GLN A 69 -4.08 -35.35 36.89
C GLN A 69 -3.19 -34.94 38.08
N VAL A 70 -3.85 -34.54 39.16
CA VAL A 70 -3.21 -34.24 40.44
C VAL A 70 -3.45 -35.42 41.38
N ILE A 71 -2.37 -36.04 41.87
CA ILE A 71 -2.43 -37.15 42.84
C ILE A 71 -2.02 -36.62 44.21
N LYS A 72 -2.88 -36.82 45.22
CA LYS A 72 -2.61 -36.36 46.58
C LYS A 72 -1.48 -37.14 47.23
N ASN A 73 -0.58 -36.42 47.88
CA ASN A 73 0.50 -36.98 48.66
C ASN A 73 0.28 -36.67 50.15
N ASN A 74 0.31 -37.67 51.01
CA ASN A 74 0.10 -37.48 52.46
C ASN A 74 1.38 -37.03 53.20
N PHE A 75 2.52 -36.97 52.51
CA PHE A 75 3.82 -36.67 53.11
C PHE A 75 4.46 -35.36 52.63
N SER A 76 3.79 -34.60 51.76
CA SER A 76 4.26 -33.30 51.26
C SER A 76 3.10 -32.32 51.12
N ASP A 77 3.40 -31.05 51.29
CA ASP A 77 2.50 -29.93 51.00
C ASP A 77 2.28 -29.70 49.50
N HIS A 78 3.09 -30.31 48.63
CA HIS A 78 2.89 -30.34 47.17
C HIS A 78 2.34 -31.71 46.71
N ASN A 79 1.26 -31.65 45.93
CA ASN A 79 0.65 -32.82 45.29
C ASN A 79 1.34 -33.13 43.95
N TYR A 80 1.36 -34.40 43.57
CA TYR A 80 2.06 -34.83 42.35
C TYR A 80 1.25 -34.46 41.09
N LEU A 81 1.93 -33.87 40.11
CA LEU A 81 1.39 -33.68 38.76
C LEU A 81 1.83 -34.87 37.89
N VAL A 82 0.88 -35.73 37.53
CA VAL A 82 1.15 -36.92 36.70
C VAL A 82 0.54 -36.71 35.33
N PHE A 83 1.30 -36.99 34.28
CA PHE A 83 0.85 -36.92 32.89
C PHE A 83 1.73 -37.79 31.99
N ASN A 84 1.17 -38.24 30.87
CA ASN A 84 1.87 -39.01 29.84
C ASN A 84 2.04 -38.18 28.56
N VAL A 85 3.11 -38.45 27.81
CA VAL A 85 3.40 -37.80 26.52
C VAL A 85 3.59 -38.84 25.44
N GLU A 86 2.72 -38.86 24.42
CA GLU A 86 2.71 -39.89 23.38
C GLU A 86 3.63 -39.56 22.18
N SER A 87 4.29 -40.59 21.60
CA SER A 87 5.22 -40.44 20.48
C SER A 87 4.59 -40.78 19.12
N PHE A 88 3.68 -39.93 18.61
CA PHE A 88 3.26 -40.04 17.21
C PHE A 88 4.15 -39.23 16.25
N ASN A 89 4.47 -39.84 15.10
CA ASN A 89 5.13 -39.26 13.93
C ASN A 89 4.14 -38.40 13.11
N VAL A 90 3.55 -37.38 13.72
CA VAL A 90 2.76 -36.39 12.96
C VAL A 90 3.73 -35.50 12.18
N THR A 91 3.56 -35.49 10.86
CA THR A 91 4.26 -34.59 9.93
C THR A 91 4.05 -33.15 10.38
N ARG A 92 5.16 -32.50 10.76
CA ARG A 92 5.21 -31.08 11.06
C ARG A 92 4.57 -30.30 9.90
N ASP A 93 3.74 -29.29 10.16
CA ASP A 93 3.67 -28.13 9.25
C ASP A 93 5.11 -27.55 9.30
N PRO A 94 5.95 -27.70 8.25
CA PRO A 94 7.34 -27.31 8.36
C PRO A 94 7.42 -25.81 8.65
N PRO A 95 8.33 -25.36 9.55
CA PRO A 95 8.56 -23.94 9.75
C PRO A 95 8.85 -23.30 8.39
N ARG A 96 8.26 -22.12 8.12
CA ARG A 96 8.48 -21.40 6.86
C ARG A 96 9.96 -21.35 6.52
N ILE A 97 10.34 -22.07 5.48
CA ILE A 97 11.72 -22.18 5.05
C ILE A 97 12.03 -20.91 4.26
N PHE A 98 12.97 -20.12 4.74
CA PHE A 98 13.53 -19.02 3.98
C PHE A 98 14.90 -19.45 3.48
N PHE A 99 14.96 -19.83 2.21
CA PHE A 99 16.22 -20.04 1.51
C PHE A 99 16.84 -18.69 1.18
N ASN A 100 18.15 -18.55 1.40
CA ASN A 100 18.87 -17.42 0.81
C ASN A 100 19.07 -17.67 -0.70
N HIS A 101 19.41 -16.61 -1.44
CA HIS A 101 19.57 -16.69 -2.91
C HIS A 101 20.56 -17.79 -3.35
N ARG A 102 21.68 -17.96 -2.64
CA ARG A 102 22.67 -19.02 -2.92
C ARG A 102 22.12 -20.43 -2.74
N GLN A 103 21.26 -20.65 -1.73
CA GLN A 103 20.57 -21.92 -1.52
C GLN A 103 19.54 -22.18 -2.61
N ILE A 104 18.78 -21.14 -2.99
CA ILE A 104 17.82 -21.22 -4.11
C ILE A 104 18.56 -21.64 -5.38
N LEU A 105 19.67 -20.98 -5.72
CA LEU A 105 20.48 -21.35 -6.89
C LEU A 105 20.93 -22.82 -6.86
N LYS A 106 21.35 -23.34 -5.71
CA LYS A 106 21.75 -24.75 -5.58
C LYS A 106 20.57 -25.71 -5.73
N ILE A 107 19.42 -25.38 -5.15
CA ILE A 107 18.18 -26.15 -5.31
C ILE A 107 17.78 -26.16 -6.78
N CYS A 108 17.73 -25.01 -7.42
CA CYS A 108 17.34 -24.87 -8.82
C CYS A 108 18.27 -25.63 -9.77
N LYS A 109 19.59 -25.61 -9.51
CA LYS A 109 20.55 -26.44 -10.26
C LYS A 109 20.27 -27.94 -10.13
N ALA A 110 19.99 -28.41 -8.92
CA ALA A 110 19.67 -29.84 -8.68
C ALA A 110 18.32 -30.23 -9.33
N VAL A 111 17.32 -29.35 -9.25
CA VAL A 111 16.02 -29.55 -9.92
C VAL A 111 16.18 -29.57 -11.43
N HIS A 112 16.98 -28.66 -11.99
CA HIS A 112 17.28 -28.63 -13.43
C HIS A 112 17.89 -29.94 -13.92
N GLN A 113 18.90 -30.47 -13.21
CA GLN A 113 19.52 -31.75 -13.55
C GLN A 113 18.51 -32.90 -13.53
N LYS A 114 17.67 -32.95 -12.49
CA LYS A 114 16.58 -33.94 -12.41
C LYS A 114 15.53 -33.78 -13.50
N PHE A 115 15.26 -32.55 -13.94
CA PHE A 115 14.31 -32.30 -15.01
C PHE A 115 14.82 -32.76 -16.37
N LEU A 116 16.13 -32.64 -16.66
CA LEU A 116 16.70 -33.15 -17.90
C LEU A 116 16.44 -34.66 -18.07
N GLU A 117 16.45 -35.42 -16.97
CA GLU A 117 16.11 -36.85 -16.95
C GLU A 117 14.61 -37.12 -17.23
N LEU A 118 13.73 -36.16 -16.89
CA LEU A 118 12.26 -36.29 -16.98
C LEU A 118 11.65 -35.58 -18.19
N GLN A 119 12.47 -34.90 -19.00
CA GLN A 119 12.00 -34.05 -20.10
C GLN A 119 11.40 -34.86 -21.25
N GLU A 120 11.90 -36.07 -21.51
CA GLU A 120 11.33 -36.94 -22.55
C GLU A 120 9.99 -37.53 -22.11
N GLU A 121 9.84 -37.81 -20.80
CA GLU A 121 8.63 -38.40 -20.24
C GLU A 121 7.41 -37.51 -20.44
N ILE A 122 7.53 -36.18 -20.27
CA ILE A 122 6.39 -35.26 -20.42
C ILE A 122 5.83 -35.26 -21.84
N GLN A 123 6.66 -35.49 -22.86
CA GLN A 123 6.22 -35.48 -24.25
C GLN A 123 5.35 -36.70 -24.58
N ILE A 124 5.62 -37.83 -23.92
CA ILE A 124 4.94 -39.13 -24.12
C ILE A 124 3.62 -39.20 -23.33
N ILE A 125 3.34 -38.23 -22.44
CA ILE A 125 2.10 -38.18 -21.69
C ILE A 125 0.91 -37.91 -22.63
N ASP A 126 -0.03 -38.85 -22.62
CA ASP A 126 -1.23 -38.90 -23.47
C ASP A 126 -2.55 -38.85 -22.66
N SER A 127 -2.47 -38.85 -21.32
CA SER A 127 -3.64 -38.99 -20.46
C SER A 127 -3.60 -38.11 -19.22
N LYS A 128 -4.80 -37.78 -18.72
CA LYS A 128 -4.97 -36.94 -17.53
C LYS A 128 -4.25 -37.48 -16.30
N GLN A 129 -4.41 -38.77 -16.05
CA GLN A 129 -3.87 -39.44 -14.87
C GLN A 129 -2.34 -39.43 -14.89
N LYS A 130 -1.74 -39.66 -16.07
CA LYS A 130 -0.29 -39.61 -16.25
C LYS A 130 0.25 -38.19 -16.02
N LEU A 131 -0.41 -37.16 -16.56
CA LEU A 131 0.00 -35.76 -16.35
C LEU A 131 -0.08 -35.35 -14.87
N GLU A 132 -1.17 -35.70 -14.18
CA GLU A 132 -1.33 -35.38 -12.75
C GLU A 132 -0.25 -36.04 -11.89
N LYS A 133 0.03 -37.33 -12.14
CA LYS A 133 1.09 -38.07 -11.45
C LYS A 133 2.46 -37.45 -11.69
N TRP A 134 2.77 -37.08 -12.94
CA TRP A 134 4.04 -36.45 -13.28
C TRP A 134 4.21 -35.08 -12.58
N ILE A 135 3.16 -34.25 -12.52
CA ILE A 135 3.20 -32.96 -11.80
C ILE A 135 3.39 -33.16 -10.29
N GLU A 136 2.74 -34.17 -9.72
CA GLU A 136 2.91 -34.54 -8.31
C GLU A 136 4.35 -34.99 -8.02
N GLU A 137 4.92 -35.87 -8.85
CA GLU A 137 6.31 -36.35 -8.75
C GLU A 137 7.34 -35.22 -8.89
N LEU A 138 7.13 -34.31 -9.84
CA LEU A 138 7.95 -33.10 -9.98
C LEU A 138 7.89 -32.25 -8.71
N THR A 139 6.69 -32.04 -8.16
CA THR A 139 6.49 -31.26 -6.92
C THR A 139 7.15 -31.93 -5.72
N ILE A 140 7.04 -33.25 -5.61
CA ILE A 140 7.70 -34.04 -4.56
C ILE A 140 9.22 -33.94 -4.67
N THR A 141 9.75 -34.05 -5.89
CA THR A 141 11.19 -33.97 -6.16
C THR A 141 11.76 -32.61 -5.79
N ILE A 142 11.09 -31.52 -6.20
CA ILE A 142 11.46 -30.14 -5.80
C ILE A 142 11.47 -30.02 -4.27
N ASN A 143 10.48 -30.59 -3.58
CA ASN A 143 10.39 -30.55 -2.13
C ASN A 143 11.47 -31.37 -1.42
N GLN A 144 11.78 -32.58 -1.90
CA GLN A 144 12.84 -33.42 -1.37
C GLN A 144 14.21 -32.74 -1.52
N ILE A 145 14.50 -32.21 -2.70
CA ILE A 145 15.73 -31.43 -2.95
C ILE A 145 15.78 -30.23 -2.00
N SER A 146 14.67 -29.49 -1.86
CA SER A 146 14.61 -28.33 -0.96
C SER A 146 14.86 -28.70 0.51
N GLN A 147 14.40 -29.87 0.96
CA GLN A 147 14.60 -30.36 2.32
C GLN A 147 16.03 -30.83 2.61
N SER A 148 16.81 -31.18 1.59
CA SER A 148 18.22 -31.59 1.73
C SER A 148 19.16 -30.46 2.17
N PHE A 149 18.73 -29.19 2.09
CA PHE A 149 19.54 -28.02 2.46
C PHE A 149 19.32 -27.62 3.93
N PRO A 150 20.39 -27.24 4.66
CA PRO A 150 20.34 -26.97 6.09
C PRO A 150 19.43 -25.78 6.43
N ARG A 151 18.57 -25.99 7.43
CA ARG A 151 17.55 -25.04 7.89
C ARG A 151 18.19 -23.91 8.70
N LYS A 152 17.94 -22.66 8.32
CA LYS A 152 18.30 -21.52 9.16
C LYS A 152 17.27 -21.40 10.29
N VAL A 153 17.59 -21.89 11.48
CA VAL A 153 16.80 -21.61 12.68
C VAL A 153 16.99 -20.12 13.00
N ILE A 154 15.93 -19.33 12.82
CA ILE A 154 15.93 -17.93 13.26
C ILE A 154 15.99 -17.95 14.79
N LYS A 155 17.17 -17.69 15.37
CA LYS A 155 17.30 -17.45 16.80
C LYS A 155 16.47 -16.22 17.14
N HIS A 156 15.39 -16.38 17.91
CA HIS A 156 14.67 -15.24 18.45
C HIS A 156 15.60 -14.42 19.37
N LEU A 157 15.61 -13.10 19.19
CA LEU A 157 16.45 -12.18 19.94
C LEU A 157 16.19 -12.32 21.46
N ARG A 158 17.27 -12.46 22.25
CA ARG A 158 17.25 -12.12 23.68
C ARG A 158 16.85 -10.66 23.82
N VAL A 159 16.18 -10.33 24.93
CA VAL A 159 15.65 -8.99 25.22
C VAL A 159 16.75 -7.93 25.00
N PRO A 160 16.66 -7.07 23.97
CA PRO A 160 17.80 -6.24 23.52
C PRO A 160 18.27 -5.18 24.53
N TRP A 161 17.43 -4.86 25.51
CA TRP A 161 17.68 -3.85 26.54
C TRP A 161 18.21 -4.41 27.86
N TRP A 162 18.43 -5.73 27.95
CA TRP A 162 18.94 -6.36 29.17
C TRP A 162 20.47 -6.34 29.19
N ASP A 163 21.07 -5.71 30.19
CA ASP A 163 22.52 -5.60 30.35
C ASP A 163 22.99 -6.08 31.74
N SER A 164 24.31 -6.09 31.94
CA SER A 164 24.96 -6.51 33.19
C SER A 164 24.58 -5.61 34.37
N GLU A 165 24.31 -4.32 34.12
CA GLU A 165 23.92 -3.34 35.13
C GLU A 165 22.52 -3.65 35.70
N LEU A 166 21.56 -3.99 34.85
CA LEU A 166 20.23 -4.46 35.25
C LEU A 166 20.30 -5.78 36.02
N GLU A 167 21.18 -6.70 35.60
CA GLU A 167 21.37 -7.97 36.30
C GLU A 167 21.96 -7.78 37.71
N VAL A 168 22.94 -6.88 37.86
CA VAL A 168 23.52 -6.51 39.16
C VAL A 168 22.46 -5.88 40.07
N ASN A 169 21.67 -4.93 39.55
CA ASN A 169 20.61 -4.28 40.31
C ASN A 169 19.48 -5.25 40.69
N ARG A 170 19.15 -6.23 39.82
CA ARG A 170 18.21 -7.31 40.13
C ARG A 170 18.70 -8.18 41.28
N LYS A 171 19.97 -8.61 41.24
CA LYS A 171 20.59 -9.41 42.30
C LYS A 171 20.64 -8.65 43.62
N LYS A 172 21.04 -7.37 43.60
CA LYS A 172 21.07 -6.48 44.77
C LYS A 172 19.67 -6.28 45.37
N THR A 173 18.66 -6.05 44.54
CA THR A 173 17.26 -5.90 44.98
C THR A 173 16.73 -7.17 45.63
N ARG A 174 17.02 -8.35 45.05
CA ARG A 174 16.67 -9.65 45.62
C ARG A 174 17.37 -9.90 46.96
N ALA A 175 18.67 -9.63 47.04
CA ALA A 175 19.43 -9.80 48.28
C ALA A 175 18.87 -8.92 49.42
N LEU A 176 18.58 -7.65 49.15
CA LEU A 176 17.97 -6.74 50.12
C LEU A 176 16.56 -7.16 50.53
N ARG A 177 15.74 -7.62 49.57
CA ARG A 177 14.42 -8.19 49.86
C ARG A 177 14.52 -9.38 50.80
N SER A 178 15.43 -10.31 50.52
CA SER A 178 15.63 -11.50 51.35
C SER A 178 16.15 -11.15 52.75
N ARG A 179 17.02 -10.14 52.89
CA ARG A 179 17.50 -9.64 54.20
C ARG A 179 16.42 -8.94 55.01
N TYR A 180 15.51 -8.22 54.34
CA TYR A 180 14.31 -7.64 54.96
C TYR A 180 13.34 -8.74 55.42
N GLN A 181 13.05 -9.73 54.57
CA GLN A 181 12.10 -10.80 54.87
C GLN A 181 12.58 -11.75 55.98
N ARG A 182 13.90 -11.94 56.12
CA ARG A 182 14.51 -12.76 57.18
C ARG A 182 14.70 -12.04 58.52
N CYS A 183 14.55 -10.72 58.57
CA CYS A 183 14.72 -9.95 59.81
C CYS A 183 13.46 -10.07 60.67
N ARG A 184 13.62 -10.58 61.90
CA ARG A 184 12.53 -10.81 62.86
C ARG A 184 12.33 -9.67 63.88
N ARG A 185 13.30 -8.76 64.03
CA ARG A 185 13.23 -7.60 64.93
C ARG A 185 12.56 -6.41 64.25
N GLU A 186 11.50 -5.85 64.84
CA GLU A 186 10.57 -4.90 64.20
C GLU A 186 11.23 -3.56 63.77
N GLU A 187 12.08 -3.00 64.63
CA GLU A 187 12.78 -1.73 64.37
C GLU A 187 13.78 -1.86 63.21
N GLU A 188 14.61 -2.90 63.26
CA GLU A 188 15.61 -3.17 62.22
C GLU A 188 14.96 -3.59 60.89
N ARG A 189 13.82 -4.28 60.96
CA ARG A 189 13.01 -4.65 59.80
C ARG A 189 12.45 -3.43 59.09
N SER A 190 12.03 -2.41 59.83
CA SER A 190 11.54 -1.14 59.28
C SER A 190 12.64 -0.40 58.52
N MET A 191 13.83 -0.32 59.11
CA MET A 191 15.04 0.24 58.47
C MET A 191 15.40 -0.52 57.18
N ARG A 192 15.45 -1.86 57.23
CA ARG A 192 15.76 -2.71 56.06
C ARG A 192 14.69 -2.62 54.96
N ARG A 193 13.42 -2.43 55.32
CA ARG A 193 12.32 -2.22 54.36
C ARG A 193 12.53 -0.94 53.56
N ILE A 194 12.94 0.15 54.21
CA ILE A 194 13.24 1.43 53.56
C ILE A 194 14.37 1.25 52.54
N VAL A 195 15.46 0.59 52.93
CA VAL A 195 16.61 0.31 52.05
C VAL A 195 16.21 -0.56 50.85
N TYR A 196 15.44 -1.64 51.08
CA TYR A 196 14.91 -2.47 50.00
C TYR A 196 14.01 -1.67 49.05
N LYS A 197 13.07 -0.86 49.57
CA LYS A 197 12.13 -0.09 48.76
C LYS A 197 12.83 0.98 47.92
N LYS A 198 13.87 1.63 48.46
CA LYS A 198 14.70 2.58 47.73
C LYS A 198 15.43 1.89 46.57
N GLN A 199 16.04 0.72 46.81
CA GLN A 199 16.70 -0.05 45.74
C GLN A 199 15.70 -0.60 44.71
N GLU A 200 14.51 -1.06 45.14
CA GLU A 200 13.44 -1.53 44.26
C GLU A 200 12.96 -0.42 43.32
N ALA A 201 12.79 0.80 43.84
CA ALA A 201 12.43 1.96 43.04
C ALA A 201 13.52 2.31 42.02
N HIS A 202 14.80 2.29 42.42
CA HIS A 202 15.93 2.54 41.53
C HIS A 202 16.03 1.49 40.41
N TYR A 203 15.90 0.20 40.74
CA TYR A 203 15.91 -0.88 39.75
C TYR A 203 14.74 -0.76 38.75
N LYS A 204 13.52 -0.44 39.22
CA LYS A 204 12.36 -0.20 38.34
C LYS A 204 12.56 1.02 37.44
N TRP A 205 13.17 2.07 37.95
CA TRP A 205 13.54 3.25 37.16
C TRP A 205 14.56 2.90 36.08
N LEU A 206 15.60 2.14 36.43
CA LEU A 206 16.65 1.71 35.51
C LEU A 206 16.10 0.82 34.38
N ILE A 207 15.17 -0.11 34.69
CA ILE A 207 14.46 -0.90 33.66
C ILE A 207 13.74 0.02 32.68
N LYS A 208 13.01 1.03 33.17
CA LYS A 208 12.26 1.96 32.32
C LYS A 208 13.20 2.75 31.42
N GLN A 209 14.32 3.23 31.94
CA GLN A 209 15.34 3.97 31.18
C GLN A 209 15.96 3.10 30.06
N LYS A 210 16.46 1.91 30.40
CA LYS A 210 17.13 1.02 29.44
C LYS A 210 16.16 0.47 28.38
N CYS A 211 14.93 0.14 28.78
CA CYS A 211 13.87 -0.25 27.86
C CYS A 211 13.54 0.88 26.87
N ARG A 212 13.43 2.12 27.36
CA ARG A 212 13.16 3.30 26.53
C ARG A 212 14.31 3.61 25.58
N ALA A 213 15.55 3.64 26.06
CA ALA A 213 16.73 3.91 25.24
C ALA A 213 16.92 2.86 24.14
N SER A 214 16.74 1.58 24.46
CA SER A 214 16.79 0.51 23.46
C SER A 214 15.64 0.59 22.46
N PHE A 215 14.43 0.96 22.91
CA PHE A 215 13.30 1.20 22.02
C PHE A 215 13.54 2.40 21.10
N GLU A 216 14.16 3.47 21.59
CA GLU A 216 14.58 4.64 20.81
C GLU A 216 15.65 4.26 19.78
N LEU A 217 16.67 3.49 20.15
CA LEU A 217 17.73 3.01 19.26
C LEU A 217 17.19 2.05 18.17
N PHE A 218 16.31 1.13 18.56
CA PHE A 218 15.58 0.25 17.65
C PHE A 218 14.70 1.06 16.68
N CYS A 219 14.06 2.13 17.19
CA CYS A 219 13.29 3.06 16.38
C CYS A 219 14.15 3.83 15.38
N GLN A 220 15.38 4.20 15.72
CA GLN A 220 16.34 4.84 14.81
C GLN A 220 16.81 3.87 13.72
N GLN A 221 17.16 2.63 14.09
CA GLN A 221 17.58 1.58 13.15
C GLN A 221 16.46 1.16 12.17
N LEU A 222 15.20 1.17 12.61
CA LEU A 222 14.05 0.89 11.75
C LEU A 222 13.74 2.01 10.75
N VAL A 223 14.00 3.28 11.10
CA VAL A 223 13.81 4.44 10.21
C VAL A 223 14.78 4.39 9.03
N ALA A 224 15.97 3.81 9.20
CA ALA A 224 16.96 3.64 8.13
C ALA A 224 16.59 2.57 7.09
N ASN A 225 15.79 1.54 7.44
CA ASN A 225 15.50 0.40 6.56
C ASN A 225 14.06 0.33 6.04
N ASN A 226 13.05 0.66 6.87
CA ASN A 226 11.66 0.85 6.41
C ASN A 226 10.82 1.44 7.56
N ALA A 227 10.57 2.75 7.49
CA ALA A 227 10.01 3.54 8.58
C ALA A 227 8.57 3.18 9.02
N PHE A 228 7.87 2.26 8.33
CA PHE A 228 6.42 2.10 8.45
C PHE A 228 5.90 0.75 8.94
N ASP A 229 6.70 -0.32 9.04
CA ASP A 229 6.11 -1.66 9.20
C ASP A 229 5.63 -1.97 10.64
N LEU A 230 6.45 -1.71 11.67
CA LEU A 230 6.10 -2.11 13.04
C LEU A 230 5.20 -1.11 13.77
N ARG A 231 5.41 0.19 13.53
CA ARG A 231 4.57 1.26 14.10
C ARG A 231 3.14 1.19 13.56
N TYR A 232 2.99 0.79 12.29
CA TYR A 232 1.71 0.42 11.68
C TYR A 232 1.03 -0.77 12.39
N LYS A 233 1.79 -1.82 12.74
CA LYS A 233 1.23 -3.01 13.38
C LYS A 233 0.72 -2.73 14.80
N ILE A 234 1.40 -1.88 15.55
CA ILE A 234 1.01 -1.51 16.92
C ILE A 234 -0.16 -0.51 16.90
N ALA A 235 -0.08 0.53 16.07
CA ALA A 235 -1.09 1.59 16.02
C ALA A 235 -2.45 1.14 15.44
N ALA A 236 -2.45 0.14 14.55
CA ALA A 236 -3.68 -0.43 13.97
C ALA A 236 -4.24 -1.62 14.77
N GLY A 237 -3.71 -1.91 15.97
CA GLY A 237 -4.13 -3.09 16.76
C GLY A 237 -3.80 -4.43 16.08
N LYS A 238 -2.84 -4.43 15.14
CA LYS A 238 -2.40 -5.60 14.35
C LYS A 238 -1.23 -6.36 15.00
N ILE A 239 -0.94 -6.09 16.27
CA ILE A 239 -0.26 -7.09 17.10
C ILE A 239 -1.27 -8.23 17.23
N ARG A 240 -0.98 -9.35 16.57
CA ARG A 240 -1.86 -10.52 16.56
C ARG A 240 -2.25 -10.89 18.00
N LYS A 241 -3.50 -10.66 18.39
CA LYS A 241 -4.18 -11.63 19.23
C LYS A 241 -4.49 -12.83 18.31
N GLN A 242 -4.22 -14.03 18.80
CA GLN A 242 -4.54 -15.26 18.09
C GLN A 242 -6.03 -15.22 17.72
N THR A 243 -6.35 -15.48 16.45
CA THR A 243 -7.73 -15.47 15.98
C THR A 243 -8.45 -16.66 16.60
N VAL A 244 -9.30 -16.41 17.59
CA VAL A 244 -10.32 -17.39 17.98
C VAL A 244 -11.45 -17.23 16.96
N LEU A 245 -11.75 -18.29 16.20
CA LEU A 245 -12.94 -18.33 15.35
C LEU A 245 -14.16 -18.16 16.26
N GLN A 246 -14.84 -17.02 16.16
CA GLN A 246 -16.08 -16.75 16.90
C GLN A 246 -17.25 -17.40 16.17
N SER A 247 -18.29 -17.78 16.91
CA SER A 247 -19.54 -18.26 16.34
C SER A 247 -20.11 -17.25 15.34
N VAL A 248 -20.56 -17.75 14.18
CA VAL A 248 -21.15 -16.95 13.10
C VAL A 248 -22.64 -17.25 13.01
N LYS A 249 -23.43 -16.34 12.44
CA LYS A 249 -24.85 -16.62 12.18
C LYS A 249 -25.00 -17.45 10.91
N THR A 250 -25.77 -18.53 10.99
CA THR A 250 -26.22 -19.31 9.84
C THR A 250 -27.30 -18.54 9.05
N ASN A 251 -27.66 -19.02 7.86
CA ASN A 251 -28.70 -18.40 7.01
C ASN A 251 -30.07 -18.31 7.70
N ASN A 252 -30.30 -19.12 8.75
CA ASN A 252 -31.52 -19.15 9.55
C ASN A 252 -31.45 -18.23 10.78
N GLY A 253 -30.38 -17.44 10.94
CA GLY A 253 -30.22 -16.44 11.99
C GLY A 253 -29.71 -16.95 13.35
N GLN A 254 -29.49 -18.26 13.50
CA GLN A 254 -28.92 -18.88 14.70
C GLN A 254 -27.38 -18.83 14.70
N PHE A 255 -26.77 -18.79 15.88
CA PHE A 255 -25.30 -18.81 16.02
C PHE A 255 -24.76 -20.25 15.99
N THR A 256 -23.62 -20.45 15.34
CA THR A 256 -22.92 -21.74 15.30
C THR A 256 -22.33 -22.09 16.67
N ASN A 257 -22.40 -23.37 17.04
CA ASN A 257 -22.00 -23.83 18.38
C ASN A 257 -20.70 -24.64 18.35
N ALA A 258 -20.30 -25.14 17.18
CA ALA A 258 -19.04 -25.86 16.97
C ALA A 258 -18.11 -25.13 15.99
N ILE A 259 -16.79 -25.36 16.12
CA ILE A 259 -15.78 -24.77 15.23
C ILE A 259 -15.96 -25.26 13.79
N GLU A 260 -16.27 -26.55 13.60
CA GLU A 260 -16.50 -27.15 12.28
C GLU A 260 -17.70 -26.52 11.58
N GLU A 261 -18.81 -26.38 12.30
CA GLU A 261 -20.03 -25.70 11.83
C GLU A 261 -19.76 -24.23 11.48
N THR A 262 -18.97 -23.55 12.30
CA THR A 262 -18.51 -22.16 12.07
C THR A 262 -17.70 -22.06 10.78
N ILE A 263 -16.75 -22.97 10.57
CA ILE A 263 -15.91 -23.01 9.36
C ILE A 263 -16.78 -23.31 8.13
N GLN A 264 -17.66 -24.30 8.19
CA GLN A 264 -18.51 -24.69 7.08
C GLN A 264 -19.45 -23.56 6.67
N THR A 265 -20.06 -22.87 7.64
CA THR A 265 -20.91 -21.70 7.40
C THR A 265 -20.13 -20.56 6.74
N ILE A 266 -18.89 -20.29 7.18
CA ILE A 266 -18.04 -19.26 6.56
C ILE A 266 -17.65 -19.64 5.14
N VAL A 267 -17.28 -20.91 4.90
CA VAL A 267 -16.90 -21.38 3.56
C VAL A 267 -18.09 -21.30 2.61
N GLN A 268 -19.27 -21.76 3.01
CA GLN A 268 -20.50 -21.66 2.20
C GLN A 268 -20.88 -20.20 1.89
N ALA A 269 -20.69 -19.28 2.83
CA ALA A 269 -20.98 -17.86 2.61
C ALA A 269 -19.96 -17.17 1.69
N LEU A 270 -18.66 -17.50 1.82
CA LEU A 270 -17.59 -16.89 1.01
C LEU A 270 -17.45 -17.54 -0.38
N PHE A 271 -17.77 -18.81 -0.47
CA PHE A 271 -17.68 -19.66 -1.67
C PHE A 271 -18.99 -20.44 -1.80
N PRO A 272 -20.10 -19.78 -2.17
CA PRO A 272 -21.38 -20.44 -2.33
C PRO A 272 -21.28 -21.55 -3.38
N THR A 273 -21.95 -22.66 -3.13
CA THR A 273 -22.09 -23.74 -4.10
C THR A 273 -22.87 -23.25 -5.31
N ASP A 274 -22.41 -23.62 -6.50
CA ASP A 274 -23.06 -23.26 -7.76
C ASP A 274 -24.39 -24.04 -7.86
N ASP A 275 -25.52 -23.35 -7.72
CA ASP A 275 -26.86 -23.94 -7.80
C ASP A 275 -27.53 -23.54 -9.11
N SER A 276 -27.59 -24.50 -10.04
CA SER A 276 -28.18 -24.32 -11.37
C SER A 276 -29.66 -23.88 -11.35
N THR A 277 -30.37 -24.09 -10.24
CA THR A 277 -31.79 -23.74 -10.10
C THR A 277 -32.01 -22.27 -9.71
N GLN A 278 -31.00 -21.62 -9.11
CA GLN A 278 -31.05 -20.20 -8.69
C GLN A 278 -30.28 -19.27 -9.65
N GLU A 279 -29.84 -19.79 -10.80
CA GLU A 279 -29.11 -19.02 -11.80
C GLU A 279 -29.96 -17.91 -12.42
N THR A 280 -29.35 -16.72 -12.54
CA THR A 280 -29.86 -15.69 -13.45
C THR A 280 -29.76 -16.17 -14.89
N HIS A 281 -30.58 -15.59 -15.78
CA HIS A 281 -30.56 -15.89 -17.22
C HIS A 281 -29.14 -15.75 -17.83
N VAL A 282 -28.34 -14.78 -17.38
CA VAL A 282 -26.96 -14.56 -17.84
C VAL A 282 -26.02 -15.69 -17.37
N GLN A 283 -26.17 -16.16 -16.13
CA GLN A 283 -25.37 -17.26 -15.59
C GLN A 283 -25.70 -18.57 -16.30
N ARG A 284 -26.99 -18.86 -16.48
CA ARG A 284 -27.44 -20.04 -17.22
C ARG A 284 -26.90 -20.06 -18.65
N LYS A 285 -27.04 -18.95 -19.38
CA LYS A 285 -26.51 -18.83 -20.75
C LYS A 285 -25.00 -19.03 -20.80
N LYS A 286 -24.24 -18.53 -19.82
CA LYS A 286 -22.78 -18.75 -19.74
C LYS A 286 -22.45 -20.22 -19.46
N ARG A 287 -23.13 -20.86 -18.50
CA ARG A 287 -22.94 -22.28 -18.20
C ARG A 287 -23.29 -23.15 -19.40
N GLU A 288 -24.42 -22.88 -20.06
CA GLU A 288 -24.80 -23.52 -21.32
C GLU A 288 -23.72 -23.30 -22.37
N THR A 289 -23.28 -22.06 -22.60
CA THR A 289 -22.22 -21.74 -23.57
C THR A 289 -20.92 -22.50 -23.28
N VAL A 290 -20.50 -22.62 -22.01
CA VAL A 290 -19.30 -23.36 -21.61
C VAL A 290 -19.50 -24.87 -21.78
N ASN A 291 -20.65 -25.40 -21.38
CA ASN A 291 -20.97 -26.83 -21.45
C ASN A 291 -21.20 -27.31 -22.89
N THR A 292 -21.72 -26.44 -23.76
CA THR A 292 -21.94 -26.70 -25.19
C THR A 292 -20.80 -26.18 -26.06
N TYR A 293 -19.75 -25.60 -25.46
CA TYR A 293 -18.58 -25.12 -26.19
C TYR A 293 -17.88 -26.31 -26.85
N SER A 294 -18.05 -26.41 -28.16
CA SER A 294 -17.35 -27.35 -29.01
C SER A 294 -16.70 -26.56 -30.14
N SER A 295 -15.39 -26.43 -30.06
CA SER A 295 -14.57 -25.84 -31.13
C SER A 295 -13.69 -26.93 -31.71
N THR A 296 -13.67 -27.03 -33.03
CA THR A 296 -12.68 -27.83 -33.78
C THR A 296 -11.34 -27.10 -33.89
N ILE A 297 -11.34 -25.78 -33.63
CA ILE A 297 -10.14 -24.94 -33.62
C ILE A 297 -9.44 -25.14 -32.26
N LEU A 298 -8.26 -25.74 -32.29
CA LEU A 298 -7.39 -25.89 -31.13
C LEU A 298 -6.80 -24.53 -30.74
N ASP A 299 -6.77 -24.24 -29.44
CA ASP A 299 -6.08 -23.06 -28.92
C ASP A 299 -4.58 -23.12 -29.27
N LYS A 300 -3.99 -21.95 -29.57
CA LYS A 300 -2.56 -21.84 -29.83
C LYS A 300 -1.77 -22.21 -28.58
N GLN A 301 -0.67 -22.93 -28.76
CA GLN A 301 0.26 -23.24 -27.67
C GLN A 301 0.87 -21.95 -27.10
N PHE A 302 1.09 -21.94 -25.79
CA PHE A 302 1.82 -20.89 -25.11
C PHE A 302 3.26 -20.85 -25.62
N THR A 303 3.73 -19.65 -25.92
CA THR A 303 5.13 -19.41 -26.31
C THR A 303 6.02 -19.29 -25.07
N LYS A 304 7.32 -19.58 -25.24
CA LYS A 304 8.32 -19.34 -24.17
C LYS A 304 8.35 -17.87 -23.72
N GLN A 305 8.08 -16.95 -24.63
CA GLN A 305 8.09 -15.51 -24.36
C GLN A 305 6.91 -15.09 -23.46
N GLU A 306 5.69 -15.60 -23.71
CA GLU A 306 4.53 -15.36 -22.86
C GLU A 306 4.77 -15.83 -21.42
N ILE A 307 5.34 -17.03 -21.26
CA ILE A 307 5.64 -17.60 -19.94
C ILE A 307 6.73 -16.77 -19.25
N THR A 308 7.78 -16.39 -19.97
CA THR A 308 8.86 -15.54 -19.44
C THR A 308 8.31 -14.20 -18.96
N TYR A 309 7.44 -13.57 -19.75
CA TYR A 309 6.79 -12.33 -19.35
C TYR A 309 5.91 -12.53 -18.11
N ALA A 310 5.05 -13.56 -18.10
CA ALA A 310 4.19 -13.86 -16.97
C ALA A 310 5.00 -14.01 -15.66
N ILE A 311 6.10 -14.75 -15.70
CA ILE A 311 7.00 -14.95 -14.57
C ILE A 311 7.70 -13.64 -14.18
N SER A 312 8.18 -12.84 -15.13
CA SER A 312 8.85 -11.56 -14.87
C SER A 312 7.98 -10.61 -14.03
N THR A 313 6.67 -10.57 -14.31
CA THR A 313 5.70 -9.71 -13.60
C THR A 313 5.39 -10.17 -12.17
N MET A 314 5.75 -11.39 -11.79
CA MET A 314 5.49 -11.93 -10.46
C MET A 314 6.31 -11.21 -9.38
N LYS A 315 5.64 -10.76 -8.31
CA LYS A 315 6.29 -10.02 -7.21
C LYS A 315 7.00 -10.98 -6.26
N LYS A 316 8.32 -10.82 -6.07
CA LYS A 316 9.12 -11.56 -5.08
C LYS A 316 8.57 -11.37 -3.65
N LYS A 317 8.95 -12.27 -2.73
CA LYS A 317 8.60 -12.27 -1.29
C LYS A 317 7.12 -12.48 -0.98
N LYS A 318 6.35 -13.04 -1.92
CA LYS A 318 5.00 -13.54 -1.63
C LYS A 318 5.09 -14.86 -0.87
N ALA A 319 4.04 -15.17 -0.12
CA ALA A 319 3.98 -16.46 0.56
C ALA A 319 3.86 -17.57 -0.50
N PRO A 320 4.67 -18.65 -0.41
CA PRO A 320 4.52 -19.81 -1.28
C PRO A 320 3.16 -20.48 -1.05
N GLY A 321 2.76 -21.30 -2.03
CA GLY A 321 1.57 -22.15 -1.95
C GLY A 321 1.73 -23.26 -0.89
N ILE A 322 0.79 -24.20 -0.88
CA ILE A 322 0.88 -25.41 -0.04
C ILE A 322 2.05 -26.31 -0.47
N ASP A 323 2.47 -26.17 -1.73
CA ASP A 323 3.63 -26.82 -2.34
C ASP A 323 4.98 -26.36 -1.77
N GLY A 324 5.04 -25.22 -1.06
CA GLY A 324 6.28 -24.65 -0.55
C GLY A 324 7.17 -23.98 -1.59
N ILE A 325 6.76 -23.92 -2.86
CA ILE A 325 7.55 -23.36 -3.97
C ILE A 325 7.39 -21.84 -3.98
N SER A 326 8.49 -21.11 -3.81
CA SER A 326 8.48 -19.64 -3.79
C SER A 326 8.57 -19.02 -5.18
N ILE A 327 8.10 -17.78 -5.35
CA ILE A 327 8.23 -17.04 -6.61
C ILE A 327 9.69 -16.84 -6.99
N GLU A 328 10.57 -16.67 -6.01
CA GLU A 328 12.01 -16.62 -6.22
C GLU A 328 12.55 -17.92 -6.82
N MET A 329 12.10 -19.08 -6.34
CA MET A 329 12.48 -20.37 -6.95
C MET A 329 11.93 -20.52 -8.37
N ILE A 330 10.68 -20.12 -8.62
CA ILE A 330 10.07 -20.16 -9.96
C ILE A 330 10.86 -19.31 -10.94
N LYS A 331 11.24 -18.09 -10.55
CA LYS A 331 12.05 -17.19 -11.37
C LYS A 331 13.41 -17.79 -11.70
N GLU A 332 14.14 -18.24 -10.68
CA GLU A 332 15.48 -18.83 -10.87
C GLU A 332 15.43 -20.15 -11.65
N LEU A 333 14.40 -20.97 -11.47
CA LEU A 333 14.19 -22.18 -12.28
C LEU A 333 13.94 -21.84 -13.75
N HIS A 334 13.08 -20.86 -14.02
CA HIS A 334 12.77 -20.43 -15.38
C HIS A 334 13.96 -19.79 -16.09
N ASP A 335 14.73 -18.97 -15.37
CA ASP A 335 15.95 -18.36 -15.90
C ASP A 335 17.02 -19.43 -16.24
N MET A 336 17.05 -20.56 -15.52
CA MET A 336 17.95 -21.69 -15.83
C MET A 336 17.43 -22.60 -16.94
N ASN A 337 16.13 -22.91 -16.91
CA ASN A 337 15.49 -23.76 -17.90
C ASN A 337 14.02 -23.35 -18.11
N PRO A 338 13.75 -22.53 -19.15
CA PRO A 338 12.39 -22.06 -19.43
C PRO A 338 11.48 -23.20 -19.93
N ASP A 339 12.04 -24.34 -20.30
CA ASP A 339 11.30 -25.45 -20.90
C ASP A 339 10.43 -26.20 -19.89
N ILE A 340 10.78 -26.15 -18.60
CA ILE A 340 10.04 -26.83 -17.51
C ILE A 340 8.58 -26.41 -17.52
N LEU A 341 8.33 -25.10 -17.40
CA LEU A 341 6.98 -24.54 -17.35
C LEU A 341 6.34 -24.49 -18.74
N HIS A 342 7.13 -24.28 -19.79
CA HIS A 342 6.64 -24.29 -21.16
C HIS A 342 6.03 -25.64 -21.57
N TYR A 343 6.76 -26.75 -21.38
CA TYR A 343 6.21 -28.07 -21.69
C TYR A 343 5.06 -28.43 -20.77
N THR A 344 5.15 -28.09 -19.47
CA THR A 344 4.08 -28.40 -18.52
C THR A 344 2.77 -27.68 -18.88
N TYR A 345 2.81 -26.37 -19.15
CA TYR A 345 1.60 -25.61 -19.50
C TYR A 345 1.05 -25.99 -20.87
N ASN A 346 1.90 -26.25 -21.87
CA ASN A 346 1.43 -26.69 -23.17
C ASN A 346 0.84 -28.11 -23.14
N LYS A 347 1.40 -29.03 -22.33
CA LYS A 347 0.81 -30.36 -22.15
C LYS A 347 -0.52 -30.30 -21.39
N CYS A 348 -0.66 -29.39 -20.43
CA CYS A 348 -1.94 -29.08 -19.79
C CYS A 348 -2.98 -28.57 -20.81
N LEU A 349 -2.56 -27.69 -21.72
CA LEU A 349 -3.43 -27.15 -22.78
C LEU A 349 -3.85 -28.23 -23.78
N GLU A 350 -2.89 -29.01 -24.28
CA GLU A 350 -3.09 -30.12 -25.23
C GLU A 350 -4.10 -31.13 -24.69
N LEU A 351 -3.91 -31.58 -23.44
CA LEU A 351 -4.79 -32.55 -22.80
C LEU A 351 -6.04 -31.92 -22.18
N ARG A 352 -6.19 -30.59 -22.26
CA ARG A 352 -7.32 -29.80 -21.74
C ARG A 352 -7.55 -30.00 -20.24
N ILE A 353 -6.46 -30.05 -19.47
CA ILE A 353 -6.48 -30.31 -18.03
C ILE A 353 -5.92 -29.13 -17.27
N PHE A 354 -6.64 -28.71 -16.24
CA PHE A 354 -6.08 -27.93 -15.17
C PHE A 354 -5.77 -28.87 -13.98
N PRO A 355 -4.49 -29.08 -13.61
CA PRO A 355 -4.10 -30.04 -12.58
C PRO A 355 -4.83 -29.85 -11.25
N GLU A 356 -5.36 -30.92 -10.67
CA GLU A 356 -6.11 -30.86 -9.40
C GLU A 356 -5.27 -30.36 -8.23
N THR A 357 -3.96 -30.67 -8.21
CA THR A 357 -3.02 -30.19 -7.20
C THR A 357 -2.93 -28.67 -7.17
N TRP A 358 -3.08 -28.00 -8.32
CA TRP A 358 -3.05 -26.54 -8.44
C TRP A 358 -4.37 -25.87 -8.02
N LYS A 359 -5.48 -26.64 -7.96
CA LYS A 359 -6.78 -26.14 -7.46
C LYS A 359 -6.86 -26.11 -5.93
N LYS A 360 -5.96 -26.80 -5.24
CA LYS A 360 -5.92 -26.87 -3.77
C LYS A 360 -5.30 -25.59 -3.19
N GLY A 361 -6.03 -24.89 -2.32
CA GLY A 361 -5.58 -23.65 -1.68
C GLY A 361 -5.72 -23.66 -0.15
N LYS A 362 -4.81 -22.99 0.57
CA LYS A 362 -4.92 -22.79 2.03
C LYS A 362 -5.70 -21.52 2.34
N LEU A 363 -6.96 -21.64 2.72
CA LEU A 363 -7.79 -20.50 3.14
C LEU A 363 -7.26 -19.93 4.47
N LYS A 364 -6.96 -18.63 4.48
CA LYS A 364 -6.61 -17.89 5.71
C LYS A 364 -7.62 -16.78 5.93
N ILE A 365 -8.53 -17.00 6.88
CA ILE A 365 -9.57 -16.04 7.25
C ILE A 365 -8.97 -14.98 8.18
N PHE A 366 -9.17 -13.71 7.82
CA PHE A 366 -8.77 -12.57 8.63
C PHE A 366 -9.97 -11.66 8.88
N ASN A 367 -10.29 -11.39 10.14
CA ASN A 367 -11.25 -10.33 10.50
C ASN A 367 -10.58 -8.97 10.25
N LYS A 368 -11.20 -8.07 9.46
CA LYS A 368 -10.64 -6.74 9.12
C LYS A 368 -10.88 -5.72 10.26
N PRO A 369 -9.84 -5.22 10.98
CA PRO A 369 -10.00 -4.25 12.07
C PRO A 369 -9.72 -2.80 11.62
N GLY A 370 -10.61 -1.87 11.98
CA GLY A 370 -10.36 -0.41 12.13
C GLY A 370 -10.10 0.45 10.87
N LYS A 371 -10.85 1.56 10.73
CA LYS A 371 -10.53 2.75 9.90
C LYS A 371 -9.60 3.74 10.67
N ASP A 372 -8.85 4.60 9.95
CA ASP A 372 -7.61 5.30 10.38
C ASP A 372 -7.72 6.85 10.59
N SER A 373 -6.80 7.45 11.37
CA SER A 373 -6.34 8.85 11.18
C SER A 373 -4.96 9.12 11.83
N SER A 374 -3.93 9.02 11.01
CA SER A 374 -2.51 9.41 11.09
C SER A 374 -2.10 10.66 11.90
N LEU A 375 -0.86 11.16 11.82
CA LEU A 375 -0.69 12.33 10.94
C LEU A 375 0.77 12.71 10.61
N PRO A 376 1.20 12.38 9.36
CA PRO A 376 1.65 13.30 8.30
C PRO A 376 0.55 13.46 7.23
N ASN A 377 -0.02 14.65 7.14
CA ASN A 377 -1.48 14.71 7.18
C ASN A 377 -2.16 14.74 5.83
N ALA A 378 -1.57 15.47 4.90
CA ALA A 378 -2.11 15.62 3.55
C ALA A 378 -1.90 14.36 2.71
N LYS A 379 -0.78 13.63 2.90
CA LYS A 379 -0.44 12.45 2.08
C LYS A 379 -1.41 11.28 2.28
N ILE A 380 -1.89 11.05 3.51
CA ILE A 380 -2.83 9.96 3.82
C ILE A 380 -4.25 10.28 3.37
N TYR A 381 -4.64 11.55 3.44
CA TYR A 381 -5.91 12.00 2.89
C TYR A 381 -6.01 11.67 1.39
N TYR A 382 -5.02 12.07 0.59
CA TYR A 382 -5.01 11.83 -0.85
C TYR A 382 -4.76 10.36 -1.24
N ALA A 383 -3.99 9.61 -0.46
CA ALA A 383 -3.65 8.22 -0.80
C ALA A 383 -4.69 7.18 -0.36
N ALA A 384 -5.48 7.46 0.67
CA ALA A 384 -6.37 6.46 1.28
C ALA A 384 -7.80 6.95 1.51
N ILE A 385 -7.96 8.10 2.18
CA ILE A 385 -9.29 8.57 2.60
C ILE A 385 -10.12 9.02 1.39
N GLU A 386 -9.56 9.87 0.53
CA GLU A 386 -10.25 10.36 -0.67
C GLU A 386 -10.63 9.21 -1.62
N PRO A 387 -9.72 8.30 -2.03
CA PRO A 387 -10.09 7.17 -2.89
C PRO A 387 -11.16 6.27 -2.29
N TYR A 388 -11.12 6.02 -0.97
CA TYR A 388 -12.13 5.20 -0.30
C TYR A 388 -13.50 5.86 -0.29
N LEU A 389 -13.57 7.17 0.00
CA LEU A 389 -14.84 7.91 0.03
C LEU A 389 -15.43 8.12 -1.36
N LEU A 390 -14.58 8.23 -2.39
CA LEU A 390 -15.00 8.41 -3.78
C LEU A 390 -15.16 7.10 -4.54
N PHE A 391 -14.97 5.95 -3.87
CA PHE A 391 -15.18 4.65 -4.47
C PHE A 391 -16.63 4.50 -4.93
N GLY A 392 -16.81 4.04 -6.17
CA GLY A 392 -18.14 3.85 -6.75
C GLY A 392 -18.92 5.14 -6.97
N VAL A 393 -18.27 6.31 -7.07
CA VAL A 393 -18.95 7.61 -7.29
C VAL A 393 -19.98 7.58 -8.42
N GLY A 394 -19.73 6.82 -9.50
CA GLY A 394 -20.69 6.66 -10.59
C GLY A 394 -22.05 6.09 -10.19
N ALA A 395 -22.13 5.30 -9.11
CA ALA A 395 -23.39 4.75 -8.61
C ALA A 395 -24.23 5.76 -7.84
N TRP A 396 -23.62 6.82 -7.29
CA TRP A 396 -24.30 7.74 -6.38
C TRP A 396 -24.13 9.23 -6.71
N ASP A 397 -23.39 9.59 -7.76
CA ASP A 397 -23.15 10.98 -8.20
C ASP A 397 -24.45 11.78 -8.41
N ASN A 398 -25.47 11.15 -9.01
CA ASN A 398 -26.80 11.74 -9.23
C ASN A 398 -27.49 12.24 -7.95
N ARG A 399 -27.04 11.78 -6.76
CA ARG A 399 -27.54 12.20 -5.46
C ARG A 399 -26.78 13.40 -4.87
N LEU A 400 -25.66 13.85 -5.46
CA LEU A 400 -24.90 15.04 -5.02
C LEU A 400 -25.70 16.35 -5.10
N LYS A 401 -26.80 16.39 -5.86
CA LYS A 401 -27.74 17.53 -5.84
C LYS A 401 -28.42 17.70 -4.46
N LEU A 402 -28.58 16.61 -3.72
CA LEU A 402 -29.22 16.62 -2.41
C LEU A 402 -28.29 17.24 -1.36
N LYS A 403 -28.78 18.28 -0.67
CA LYS A 403 -28.05 18.97 0.41
C LYS A 403 -27.56 17.99 1.49
N LYS A 404 -28.41 17.05 1.93
CA LYS A 404 -28.09 16.02 2.93
C LYS A 404 -26.86 15.18 2.59
N ILE A 405 -26.68 14.84 1.31
CA ILE A 405 -25.51 14.07 0.85
C ILE A 405 -24.26 14.94 0.88
N ARG A 406 -24.34 16.19 0.40
CA ARG A 406 -23.22 17.15 0.48
C ARG A 406 -22.79 17.43 1.93
N ASP A 407 -23.75 17.60 2.83
CA ASP A 407 -23.50 17.81 4.27
C ASP A 407 -22.84 16.58 4.92
N SER A 408 -23.24 15.37 4.50
CA SER A 408 -22.61 14.12 4.96
C SER A 408 -21.16 14.01 4.48
N LEU A 409 -20.89 14.33 3.21
CA LEU A 409 -19.53 14.36 2.66
C LEU A 409 -18.66 15.41 3.37
N ASN A 410 -19.19 16.60 3.63
CA ASN A 410 -18.52 17.63 4.42
C ASN A 410 -18.21 17.15 5.84
N SER A 411 -19.16 16.46 6.50
CA SER A 411 -18.96 15.90 7.83
C SER A 411 -17.85 14.83 7.87
N LEU A 412 -17.77 13.99 6.83
CA LEU A 412 -16.72 12.99 6.68
C LEU A 412 -15.36 13.62 6.40
N GLN A 413 -15.30 14.62 5.51
CA GLN A 413 -14.07 15.33 5.15
C GLN A 413 -13.56 16.23 6.29
N ARG A 414 -14.46 16.78 7.11
CA ARG A 414 -14.10 17.66 8.25
C ARG A 414 -13.13 17.00 9.23
N ARG A 415 -13.34 15.72 9.56
CA ARG A 415 -12.54 14.98 10.56
C ARG A 415 -11.05 14.96 10.23
N PRO A 416 -10.61 14.53 9.03
CA PRO A 416 -9.20 14.62 8.64
C PRO A 416 -8.74 16.07 8.45
N LEU A 417 -9.59 17.01 8.03
CA LEU A 417 -9.16 18.41 7.85
C LEU A 417 -8.79 19.12 9.16
N ILE A 418 -9.56 18.91 10.23
CA ILE A 418 -9.23 19.41 11.59
C ILE A 418 -7.84 18.91 12.00
N LYS A 419 -7.60 17.63 11.73
CA LYS A 419 -6.35 16.95 12.00
C LYS A 419 -5.22 17.57 11.17
N ILE A 420 -5.41 17.73 9.85
CA ILE A 420 -4.43 18.30 8.91
C ILE A 420 -3.98 19.69 9.35
N THR A 421 -4.94 20.55 9.64
CA THR A 421 -4.72 21.96 9.99
C THR A 421 -4.37 22.17 11.46
N LYS A 422 -4.55 21.15 12.31
CA LYS A 422 -4.51 21.26 13.79
C LYS A 422 -5.49 22.30 14.34
N ALA A 423 -6.51 22.67 13.57
CA ALA A 423 -7.52 23.66 13.90
C ALA A 423 -8.37 23.26 15.12
N TYR A 424 -8.95 24.24 15.80
CA TYR A 424 -10.02 24.00 16.77
C TYR A 424 -11.29 23.45 16.10
N ARG A 425 -12.03 22.63 16.86
CA ARG A 425 -13.25 21.94 16.38
C ARG A 425 -14.40 22.89 16.03
N THR A 426 -14.29 24.17 16.36
CA THR A 426 -15.31 25.22 16.15
C THR A 426 -15.16 25.91 14.80
N ILE A 427 -14.04 25.72 14.10
CA ILE A 427 -13.75 26.32 12.79
C ILE A 427 -14.65 25.69 11.71
N SER A 428 -15.30 26.48 10.87
CA SER A 428 -16.16 25.98 9.78
C SER A 428 -15.44 25.04 8.80
N THR A 429 -16.14 24.04 8.25
CA THR A 429 -15.54 23.06 7.32
C THR A 429 -15.01 23.72 6.05
N GLU A 430 -15.73 24.72 5.53
CA GLU A 430 -15.31 25.50 4.35
C GLU A 430 -13.94 26.14 4.55
N ALA A 431 -13.69 26.74 5.70
CA ALA A 431 -12.39 27.32 5.99
C ALA A 431 -11.30 26.27 6.20
N LEU A 432 -11.64 25.11 6.78
CA LEU A 432 -10.68 24.01 6.91
C LEU A 432 -10.23 23.49 5.54
N GLN A 433 -11.13 23.43 4.57
CA GLN A 433 -10.81 23.07 3.18
C GLN A 433 -9.82 24.07 2.58
N VAL A 434 -10.07 25.38 2.75
CA VAL A 434 -9.18 26.45 2.24
C VAL A 434 -7.82 26.45 2.93
N ILE A 435 -7.77 26.41 4.26
CA ILE A 435 -6.52 26.41 5.03
C ILE A 435 -5.69 25.16 4.74
N ALA A 436 -6.32 23.99 4.56
CA ALA A 436 -5.62 22.76 4.22
C ALA A 436 -5.18 22.68 2.75
N GLY A 437 -5.71 23.54 1.89
CA GLY A 437 -5.56 23.45 0.44
C GLY A 437 -6.18 22.18 -0.14
N ILE A 438 -7.36 21.79 0.35
CA ILE A 438 -8.06 20.56 -0.04
C ILE A 438 -9.43 20.91 -0.60
N VAL A 439 -9.66 20.53 -1.86
CA VAL A 439 -10.91 20.75 -2.59
C VAL A 439 -12.09 20.10 -1.86
N PRO A 440 -13.27 20.75 -1.78
CA PRO A 440 -14.49 20.15 -1.23
C PRO A 440 -14.82 18.79 -1.88
N LEU A 441 -15.17 17.81 -1.05
CA LEU A 441 -15.30 16.42 -1.51
C LEU A 441 -16.41 16.22 -2.55
N ASP A 442 -17.47 17.03 -2.52
CA ASP A 442 -18.55 17.00 -3.51
C ASP A 442 -18.09 17.52 -4.89
N ILE A 443 -17.28 18.57 -4.92
CA ILE A 443 -16.63 19.07 -6.15
C ILE A 443 -15.62 18.03 -6.66
N LYS A 444 -14.89 17.39 -5.72
CA LYS A 444 -13.92 16.34 -6.05
C LYS A 444 -14.59 15.14 -6.71
N ALA A 445 -15.70 14.68 -6.14
CA ALA A 445 -16.52 13.57 -6.63
C ALA A 445 -16.95 13.78 -8.09
N LYS A 446 -17.52 14.95 -8.43
CA LYS A 446 -17.92 15.29 -9.80
C LYS A 446 -16.77 15.21 -10.79
N GLY A 447 -15.57 15.68 -10.42
CA GLY A 447 -14.40 15.59 -11.30
C GLY A 447 -13.84 14.17 -11.43
N VAL A 448 -14.00 13.31 -10.42
CA VAL A 448 -13.65 11.88 -10.54
C VAL A 448 -14.60 11.18 -11.49
N TRP A 449 -15.91 11.43 -11.35
CA TRP A 449 -16.93 10.90 -12.23
C TRP A 449 -16.76 11.38 -13.68
N GLY A 450 -16.55 12.69 -13.88
CA GLY A 450 -16.33 13.27 -15.20
C GLY A 450 -15.13 12.65 -15.94
N LYS A 451 -14.02 12.39 -15.23
CA LYS A 451 -12.89 11.66 -15.82
C LYS A 451 -13.29 10.27 -16.29
N PHE A 452 -14.03 9.52 -15.46
CA PHE A 452 -14.48 8.18 -15.82
C PHE A 452 -15.37 8.20 -17.07
N LEU A 453 -16.31 9.16 -17.15
CA LEU A 453 -17.16 9.33 -18.33
C LEU A 453 -16.32 9.60 -19.59
N LEU A 454 -15.37 10.52 -19.52
CA LEU A 454 -14.53 10.88 -20.67
C LEU A 454 -13.57 9.75 -21.09
N THR A 455 -12.94 9.06 -20.13
CA THR A 455 -11.83 8.15 -20.44
C THR A 455 -12.22 6.68 -20.59
N THR A 456 -13.40 6.30 -20.06
CA THR A 456 -13.82 4.89 -20.01
C THR A 456 -15.16 4.67 -20.71
N ILE A 457 -16.12 5.58 -20.53
CA ILE A 457 -17.44 5.47 -21.18
C ILE A 457 -17.47 6.18 -22.54
N ASN A 458 -16.48 7.03 -22.83
CA ASN A 458 -16.41 7.87 -24.03
C ASN A 458 -17.65 8.75 -24.19
N ASN A 459 -17.97 9.51 -23.12
CA ASN A 459 -19.11 10.41 -23.10
C ASN A 459 -18.68 11.84 -22.76
N ASP A 460 -19.27 12.80 -23.46
CA ASP A 460 -19.05 14.23 -23.26
C ASP A 460 -19.63 14.68 -21.92
N ILE A 461 -18.98 15.66 -21.30
CA ILE A 461 -19.44 16.22 -20.03
C ILE A 461 -19.44 17.74 -20.05
N LYS A 462 -20.43 18.32 -19.38
CA LYS A 462 -20.40 19.73 -18.95
C LYS A 462 -20.00 19.79 -17.48
N PHE A 463 -18.88 20.44 -17.19
CA PHE A 463 -18.39 20.61 -15.84
C PHE A 463 -18.07 22.08 -15.58
N GLY A 464 -18.77 22.69 -14.62
CA GLY A 464 -18.77 24.14 -14.47
C GLY A 464 -19.33 24.83 -15.71
N SER A 465 -18.62 25.85 -16.19
CA SER A 465 -18.91 26.53 -17.46
C SER A 465 -18.33 25.84 -18.69
N LYS A 466 -17.47 24.82 -18.51
CA LYS A 466 -16.70 24.20 -19.59
C LYS A 466 -17.34 22.91 -20.10
N ILE A 467 -17.31 22.72 -21.41
CA ILE A 467 -17.66 21.46 -22.09
C ILE A 467 -16.36 20.70 -22.37
N PHE A 468 -16.35 19.41 -22.05
CA PHE A 468 -15.25 18.50 -22.35
C PHE A 468 -15.78 17.45 -23.32
N LYS A 469 -15.15 17.36 -24.48
CA LYS A 469 -15.39 16.30 -25.44
C LYS A 469 -14.50 15.10 -25.16
N TRP A 470 -15.03 13.89 -25.22
CA TRP A 470 -14.21 12.70 -24.93
C TRP A 470 -13.13 12.46 -25.99
N GLU A 471 -13.40 12.81 -27.25
CA GLU A 471 -12.51 12.66 -28.41
C GLU A 471 -11.19 13.44 -28.27
N ASP A 472 -11.21 14.55 -27.54
CA ASP A 472 -10.05 15.41 -27.29
C ASP A 472 -8.99 14.75 -26.40
N TYR A 473 -9.32 13.65 -25.70
CA TYR A 473 -8.47 13.06 -24.66
C TYR A 473 -8.18 11.57 -24.90
N GLU A 474 -7.04 11.12 -24.38
CA GLU A 474 -6.70 9.70 -24.35
C GLU A 474 -7.80 8.88 -23.64
N THR A 475 -8.18 7.76 -24.25
CA THR A 475 -9.15 6.81 -23.72
C THR A 475 -8.43 5.57 -23.19
N ARG A 476 -9.07 4.85 -22.26
CA ARG A 476 -8.55 3.61 -21.71
C ARG A 476 -9.15 2.43 -22.46
N LEU A 477 -8.29 1.58 -23.00
CA LEU A 477 -8.68 0.23 -23.35
C LEU A 477 -8.75 -0.61 -22.08
N ASP A 478 -9.80 -1.42 -21.94
CA ASP A 478 -9.83 -2.45 -20.91
C ASP A 478 -8.88 -3.58 -21.34
N PRO A 479 -7.76 -3.80 -20.63
CA PRO A 479 -6.79 -4.83 -21.00
C PRO A 479 -7.35 -6.25 -20.87
N HIS A 480 -8.55 -6.43 -20.32
CA HIS A 480 -9.25 -7.72 -20.24
C HIS A 480 -10.21 -7.97 -21.40
N ASN A 481 -10.47 -6.98 -22.27
CA ASN A 481 -11.28 -7.17 -23.47
C ASN A 481 -10.52 -7.87 -24.59
N ILE A 482 -9.20 -7.94 -24.52
CA ILE A 482 -8.34 -8.65 -25.48
C ILE A 482 -7.92 -9.97 -24.84
N HIS A 483 -8.11 -11.07 -25.56
CA HIS A 483 -7.69 -12.38 -25.07
C HIS A 483 -6.17 -12.39 -24.82
N PRO A 484 -5.66 -13.01 -23.74
CA PRO A 484 -4.24 -13.00 -23.43
C PRO A 484 -3.32 -13.43 -24.58
N ALA A 485 -3.73 -14.43 -25.38
CA ALA A 485 -2.99 -14.94 -26.54
C ALA A 485 -3.02 -14.01 -27.77
N ASP A 486 -3.94 -13.03 -27.79
CA ASP A 486 -4.00 -12.00 -28.84
C ASP A 486 -3.14 -10.77 -28.47
N ASN A 487 -2.48 -10.79 -27.30
CA ASN A 487 -1.57 -9.71 -26.93
C ASN A 487 -0.27 -9.80 -27.72
N ILE A 488 0.04 -8.71 -28.39
CA ILE A 488 1.20 -8.60 -29.26
C ILE A 488 2.37 -8.02 -28.47
N SER A 489 3.55 -8.60 -28.60
CA SER A 489 4.80 -7.98 -28.17
C SER A 489 5.70 -7.77 -29.37
N ILE A 490 6.21 -6.55 -29.52
CA ILE A 490 7.20 -6.22 -30.56
C ILE A 490 8.54 -6.06 -29.86
N SER A 491 9.44 -7.01 -30.12
CA SER A 491 10.81 -6.97 -29.60
C SER A 491 11.65 -5.92 -30.31
N TYR A 492 12.69 -5.45 -29.63
CA TYR A 492 13.71 -4.58 -30.18
C TYR A 492 15.07 -5.02 -29.66
N ASP A 493 16.14 -4.67 -30.36
CA ASP A 493 17.51 -4.94 -29.95
C ASP A 493 18.36 -3.66 -29.88
N LYS A 494 19.69 -3.80 -29.78
CA LYS A 494 20.66 -2.69 -29.68
C LYS A 494 21.75 -2.76 -30.75
N HIS A 495 21.46 -3.40 -31.88
CA HIS A 495 22.39 -3.44 -33.00
C HIS A 495 22.67 -2.03 -33.51
N LYS A 496 23.93 -1.78 -33.84
CA LYS A 496 24.35 -0.51 -34.45
C LYS A 496 23.98 -0.51 -35.93
N PRO A 497 23.78 0.68 -36.52
CA PRO A 497 23.60 0.79 -37.96
C PRO A 497 24.82 0.27 -38.72
N SER A 498 24.59 -0.43 -39.83
CA SER A 498 25.65 -0.94 -40.72
C SER A 498 26.03 0.10 -41.78
N GLY A 499 25.10 0.99 -42.11
CA GLY A 499 25.22 1.97 -43.17
C GLY A 499 25.01 1.41 -44.58
N GLU A 500 24.81 0.10 -44.74
CA GLU A 500 24.70 -0.57 -46.05
C GLU A 500 23.26 -0.95 -46.43
N GLU A 501 22.35 -1.04 -45.46
CA GLU A 501 20.94 -1.40 -45.66
C GLU A 501 20.04 -0.15 -45.68
N ILE A 502 18.72 -0.35 -45.84
CA ILE A 502 17.76 0.72 -45.56
C ILE A 502 17.62 0.89 -44.06
N GLU A 503 17.98 2.08 -43.60
CA GLU A 503 17.96 2.47 -42.21
C GLU A 503 17.06 3.68 -42.03
N ILE A 504 16.03 3.55 -41.21
CA ILE A 504 15.06 4.59 -40.92
C ILE A 504 15.32 5.07 -39.51
N TYR A 505 15.49 6.37 -39.34
CA TYR A 505 15.73 7.02 -38.07
C TYR A 505 14.54 7.91 -37.73
N THR A 506 14.10 7.88 -36.48
CA THR A 506 12.95 8.68 -36.00
C THR A 506 13.32 9.48 -34.77
N ASP A 507 12.82 10.71 -34.66
CA ASP A 507 12.98 11.53 -33.46
C ASP A 507 11.76 12.43 -33.20
N GLY A 508 11.57 12.80 -31.94
CA GLY A 508 10.54 13.73 -31.48
C GLY A 508 11.12 14.85 -30.60
N SER A 509 10.91 16.11 -31.00
CA SER A 509 11.45 17.27 -30.28
C SER A 509 10.38 18.20 -29.74
N LYS A 510 10.69 18.85 -28.60
CA LYS A 510 9.87 19.92 -28.02
C LYS A 510 10.73 21.11 -27.61
N ILE A 511 10.52 22.26 -28.26
CA ILE A 511 11.24 23.52 -28.02
C ILE A 511 10.20 24.65 -27.83
N ASN A 512 10.32 25.45 -26.77
CA ASN A 512 9.44 26.62 -26.53
C ASN A 512 7.93 26.29 -26.62
N ASP A 513 7.53 25.15 -26.05
CA ASP A 513 6.18 24.57 -26.15
C ASP A 513 5.71 24.13 -27.55
N GLN A 514 6.54 24.28 -28.57
CA GLN A 514 6.31 23.80 -29.92
C GLN A 514 6.87 22.38 -30.08
N VAL A 515 6.15 21.51 -30.79
CA VAL A 515 6.43 20.07 -30.85
C VAL A 515 6.52 19.61 -32.29
N GLY A 516 7.61 18.94 -32.64
CA GLY A 516 7.88 18.42 -33.98
C GLY A 516 8.29 16.95 -33.93
N ALA A 517 8.02 16.22 -35.00
CA ALA A 517 8.50 14.86 -35.19
C ALA A 517 9.12 14.73 -36.58
N ALA A 518 10.11 13.84 -36.72
CA ALA A 518 10.79 13.61 -37.97
C ALA A 518 11.09 12.13 -38.20
N ILE A 519 11.18 11.78 -39.49
CA ILE A 519 11.85 10.59 -39.96
C ILE A 519 12.88 10.94 -41.02
N VAL A 520 13.97 10.19 -41.05
CA VAL A 520 15.02 10.26 -42.07
C VAL A 520 15.40 8.86 -42.48
N VAL A 521 15.65 8.65 -43.77
CA VAL A 521 15.95 7.34 -44.33
C VAL A 521 17.27 7.41 -45.04
N PHE A 522 18.16 6.48 -44.69
CA PHE A 522 19.48 6.33 -45.28
C PHE A 522 19.58 5.03 -46.07
N TYR A 523 20.33 5.07 -47.17
CA TYR A 523 20.76 3.91 -47.93
C TYR A 523 22.20 4.14 -48.39
N TYR A 524 23.11 3.20 -48.13
CA TYR A 524 24.56 3.38 -48.33
C TYR A 524 25.11 4.68 -47.71
N ASN A 525 24.72 4.98 -46.47
CA ASN A 525 25.04 6.22 -45.74
C ASN A 525 24.66 7.54 -46.45
N ALA A 526 23.84 7.47 -47.50
CA ALA A 526 23.26 8.64 -48.15
C ALA A 526 21.80 8.83 -47.70
N GLU A 527 21.42 10.05 -47.32
CA GLU A 527 20.03 10.40 -47.07
C GLU A 527 19.24 10.32 -48.37
N ILE A 528 18.21 9.46 -48.42
CA ILE A 528 17.35 9.25 -49.59
C ILE A 528 15.94 9.79 -49.41
N PHE A 529 15.50 9.98 -48.15
CA PHE A 529 14.18 10.49 -47.84
C PHE A 529 14.15 11.12 -46.46
N ASN A 530 13.37 12.17 -46.31
CA ASN A 530 13.02 12.71 -45.00
C ASN A 530 11.56 13.18 -45.00
N ARG A 531 10.96 13.18 -43.82
CA ARG A 531 9.65 13.77 -43.60
C ARG A 531 9.59 14.34 -42.20
N THR A 532 9.05 15.54 -42.09
CA THR A 532 8.82 16.21 -40.81
C THR A 532 7.37 16.59 -40.68
N ILE A 533 6.88 16.66 -39.44
CA ILE A 533 5.55 17.19 -39.17
C ILE A 533 5.56 18.08 -37.93
N ARG A 534 4.66 19.06 -37.94
CA ARG A 534 4.35 19.85 -36.76
C ARG A 534 3.16 19.25 -35.99
N LEU A 535 3.36 18.93 -34.72
CA LEU A 535 2.28 18.52 -33.81
C LEU A 535 1.68 19.75 -33.11
N SER A 536 0.56 19.60 -32.41
CA SER A 536 0.01 20.69 -31.57
C SER A 536 0.95 21.05 -30.41
N ASP A 537 0.92 22.30 -29.93
CA ASP A 537 1.81 22.79 -28.85
C ASP A 537 1.60 22.09 -27.51
N PHE A 538 0.38 21.57 -27.31
CA PHE A 538 0.07 20.81 -26.12
C PHE A 538 0.61 19.37 -26.18
N ALA A 539 1.10 18.90 -27.33
CA ALA A 539 1.66 17.56 -27.45
C ALA A 539 2.86 17.36 -26.51
N THR A 540 3.08 16.10 -26.13
CA THR A 540 4.25 15.71 -25.34
C THR A 540 5.36 15.20 -26.24
N VAL A 541 6.62 15.26 -25.79
CA VAL A 541 7.76 14.64 -26.49
C VAL A 541 7.45 13.17 -26.79
N TYR A 542 6.92 12.43 -25.83
CA TYR A 542 6.49 11.04 -26.03
C TYR A 542 5.50 10.85 -27.20
N GLN A 543 4.56 11.79 -27.41
CA GLN A 543 3.62 11.71 -28.55
C GLN A 543 4.29 12.06 -29.87
N ALA A 544 5.33 12.90 -29.86
CA ALA A 544 6.17 13.15 -31.02
C ALA A 544 6.95 11.88 -31.39
N GLU A 545 7.57 11.21 -30.41
CA GLU A 545 8.27 9.93 -30.60
C GLU A 545 7.37 8.83 -31.18
N VAL A 546 6.19 8.64 -30.58
CA VAL A 546 5.17 7.70 -31.08
C VAL A 546 4.78 8.06 -32.52
N THR A 547 4.67 9.35 -32.82
CA THR A 547 4.37 9.80 -34.18
C THR A 547 5.54 9.57 -35.15
N GLY A 548 6.79 9.72 -34.71
CA GLY A 548 7.97 9.35 -35.51
C GLY A 548 7.89 7.92 -36.02
N ILE A 549 7.58 6.97 -35.12
CA ILE A 549 7.38 5.57 -35.50
C ILE A 549 6.18 5.39 -36.45
N GLN A 550 5.05 6.06 -36.21
CA GLN A 550 3.90 5.99 -37.13
C GLN A 550 4.26 6.49 -38.53
N MET A 551 5.01 7.60 -38.64
CA MET A 551 5.48 8.10 -39.93
C MET A 551 6.45 7.13 -40.61
N ALA A 552 7.31 6.46 -39.83
CA ALA A 552 8.20 5.43 -40.37
C ALA A 552 7.41 4.25 -40.93
N LEU A 553 6.37 3.78 -40.24
CA LEU A 553 5.49 2.71 -40.74
C LEU A 553 4.69 3.15 -41.97
N GLU A 554 4.19 4.38 -42.02
CA GLU A 554 3.60 4.96 -43.22
C GLU A 554 4.57 4.97 -44.40
N PHE A 555 5.84 5.32 -44.17
CA PHE A 555 6.86 5.25 -45.22
C PHE A 555 7.12 3.80 -45.66
N ILE A 556 7.31 2.88 -44.70
CA ILE A 556 7.57 1.47 -45.00
C ILE A 556 6.41 0.85 -45.79
N SER A 557 5.16 1.25 -45.56
CA SER A 557 4.02 0.70 -46.31
C SER A 557 4.05 1.12 -47.79
N THR A 558 4.56 2.32 -48.10
CA THR A 558 4.62 2.86 -49.47
C THR A 558 5.79 2.35 -50.31
N ILE A 559 6.87 1.86 -49.71
CA ILE A 559 8.06 1.42 -50.45
C ILE A 559 7.90 0.00 -51.01
N GLY A 560 7.88 -0.17 -52.34
CA GLY A 560 7.66 -1.46 -53.00
C GLY A 560 8.84 -2.45 -53.01
N PRO A 561 10.06 -2.06 -53.42
CA PRO A 561 11.16 -3.01 -53.68
C PRO A 561 11.86 -3.59 -52.44
N TRP A 562 11.59 -3.05 -51.25
CA TRP A 562 12.45 -3.23 -50.08
C TRP A 562 11.80 -4.12 -49.04
N ASN A 563 12.28 -5.36 -48.98
CA ASN A 563 11.73 -6.38 -48.07
C ASN A 563 12.39 -6.38 -46.69
N LYS A 564 13.48 -5.64 -46.48
CA LYS A 564 14.16 -5.55 -45.18
C LYS A 564 14.40 -4.08 -44.82
N THR A 565 13.91 -3.68 -43.65
CA THR A 565 14.02 -2.30 -43.15
C THR A 565 14.37 -2.29 -41.66
N ASN A 566 15.41 -1.54 -41.31
CA ASN A 566 15.83 -1.36 -39.92
C ASN A 566 15.32 0.00 -39.41
N LEU A 567 14.54 0.00 -38.32
CA LEU A 567 13.99 1.19 -37.69
C LEU A 567 14.74 1.51 -36.39
N TYR A 568 15.43 2.64 -36.38
CA TYR A 568 16.22 3.13 -35.26
C TYR A 568 15.51 4.29 -34.55
N THR A 569 15.46 4.21 -33.22
CA THR A 569 14.96 5.30 -32.35
C THR A 569 15.74 5.32 -31.04
N ASP A 570 15.95 6.50 -30.48
CA ASP A 570 16.52 6.65 -29.14
C ASP A 570 15.46 6.63 -28.02
N SER A 571 14.17 6.60 -28.39
CA SER A 571 13.05 6.57 -27.47
C SER A 571 12.80 5.20 -26.85
N LEU A 572 13.63 4.88 -25.85
CA LEU A 572 13.48 3.65 -25.05
C LEU A 572 12.06 3.52 -24.48
N SER A 573 11.43 4.64 -24.14
CA SER A 573 10.08 4.67 -23.57
C SER A 573 8.98 4.17 -24.53
N VAL A 574 9.15 4.38 -25.84
CA VAL A 574 8.21 3.88 -26.86
C VAL A 574 8.51 2.41 -27.15
N LEU A 575 9.78 2.04 -27.26
CA LEU A 575 10.20 0.65 -27.44
C LEU A 575 9.78 -0.27 -26.28
N GLU A 576 9.90 0.20 -25.03
CA GLU A 576 9.40 -0.52 -23.86
C GLU A 576 7.88 -0.69 -23.90
N ALA A 577 7.13 0.32 -24.37
CA ALA A 577 5.69 0.23 -24.53
C ALA A 577 5.30 -0.80 -25.60
N LEU A 578 6.06 -0.87 -26.71
CA LEU A 578 5.88 -1.86 -27.77
C LEU A 578 6.23 -3.29 -27.33
N ASN A 579 7.26 -3.45 -26.49
CA ASN A 579 7.65 -4.74 -25.94
C ASN A 579 6.76 -5.23 -24.77
N THR A 580 5.80 -4.41 -24.32
CA THR A 580 4.91 -4.80 -23.20
C THR A 580 3.69 -5.56 -23.71
N PHE A 581 3.49 -6.82 -23.33
CA PHE A 581 2.30 -7.61 -23.75
C PHE A 581 0.96 -6.95 -23.42
N LYS A 582 0.81 -6.35 -22.23
CA LYS A 582 -0.44 -5.67 -21.84
C LYS A 582 -0.32 -4.16 -22.04
N THR A 583 -1.01 -3.63 -23.05
CA THR A 583 -1.15 -2.18 -23.23
C THR A 583 -2.57 -1.71 -22.93
N SER A 584 -2.68 -0.52 -22.34
CA SER A 584 -3.95 0.20 -22.19
C SER A 584 -4.04 1.42 -23.11
N LYS A 585 -2.97 1.68 -23.89
CA LYS A 585 -2.85 2.81 -24.81
C LYS A 585 -3.22 2.38 -26.22
N GLN A 586 -4.21 3.04 -26.80
CA GLN A 586 -4.73 2.75 -28.14
C GLN A 586 -3.69 2.96 -29.25
N GLU A 587 -2.90 4.05 -29.19
CA GLU A 587 -1.88 4.36 -30.21
C GLU A 587 -0.78 3.29 -30.27
N ILE A 588 -0.33 2.79 -29.12
CA ILE A 588 0.67 1.72 -29.06
C ILE A 588 0.10 0.40 -29.61
N LEU A 589 -1.17 0.10 -29.32
CA LEU A 589 -1.82 -1.09 -29.89
C LEU A 589 -1.96 -1.00 -31.42
N ALA A 590 -2.29 0.19 -31.94
CA ALA A 590 -2.34 0.43 -33.38
C ALA A 590 -0.97 0.17 -34.03
N ILE A 591 0.11 0.75 -33.49
CA ILE A 591 1.48 0.52 -34.00
C ILE A 591 1.85 -0.97 -33.99
N LYS A 592 1.48 -1.71 -32.94
CA LYS A 592 1.73 -3.16 -32.87
C LYS A 592 1.01 -3.92 -33.98
N ASN A 593 -0.25 -3.58 -34.23
CA ASN A 593 -1.05 -4.20 -35.29
C ASN A 593 -0.47 -3.86 -36.67
N ASP A 594 -0.09 -2.60 -36.88
CA ASP A 594 0.50 -2.14 -38.14
C ASP A 594 1.82 -2.89 -38.42
N ILE A 595 2.71 -3.00 -37.43
CA ILE A 595 3.96 -3.77 -37.55
C ILE A 595 3.68 -5.24 -37.87
N LEU A 596 2.73 -5.88 -37.18
CA LEU A 596 2.41 -7.29 -37.44
C LEU A 596 1.82 -7.52 -38.83
N GLU A 597 0.92 -6.64 -39.28
CA GLU A 597 0.31 -6.73 -40.60
C GLU A 597 1.38 -6.60 -41.68
N MET A 598 2.26 -5.60 -41.54
CA MET A 598 3.37 -5.38 -42.47
C MET A 598 4.43 -6.48 -42.41
N SER A 599 4.60 -7.12 -41.25
CA SER A 599 5.53 -8.24 -41.07
C SER A 599 5.18 -9.49 -41.89
N LYS A 600 3.98 -9.55 -42.49
CA LYS A 600 3.59 -10.62 -43.41
C LYS A 600 4.33 -10.55 -44.75
N GLU A 601 4.71 -9.34 -45.16
CA GLU A 601 5.33 -9.08 -46.48
C GLU A 601 6.76 -8.53 -46.35
N LYS A 602 7.07 -7.83 -45.25
CA LYS A 602 8.33 -7.13 -45.05
C LYS A 602 8.97 -7.51 -43.71
N SER A 603 10.29 -7.56 -43.66
CA SER A 603 11.07 -7.71 -42.44
C SER A 603 11.32 -6.32 -41.82
N ILE A 604 10.67 -6.06 -40.69
CA ILE A 604 10.82 -4.82 -39.92
C ILE A 604 11.51 -5.16 -38.60
N THR A 605 12.69 -4.58 -38.37
CA THR A 605 13.47 -4.73 -37.13
C THR A 605 13.58 -3.41 -36.41
N LEU A 606 13.33 -3.41 -35.09
CA LEU A 606 13.39 -2.21 -34.25
C LEU A 606 14.67 -2.23 -33.43
N HIS A 607 15.38 -1.11 -33.42
CA HIS A 607 16.68 -0.96 -32.78
C HIS A 607 16.67 0.27 -31.86
N TRP A 608 17.09 0.07 -30.61
CA TRP A 608 17.36 1.18 -29.71
C TRP A 608 18.78 1.68 -29.89
N ILE A 609 18.94 2.99 -30.08
CA ILE A 609 20.24 3.66 -30.13
C ILE A 609 20.36 4.75 -29.07
N PRO A 610 21.56 5.03 -28.55
CA PRO A 610 21.75 6.11 -27.59
C PRO A 610 21.72 7.48 -28.27
N ALA A 611 20.94 8.41 -27.71
CA ALA A 611 20.87 9.80 -28.14
C ALA A 611 22.25 10.50 -28.07
N HIS A 612 22.52 11.39 -29.01
CA HIS A 612 23.71 12.28 -29.05
C HIS A 612 25.07 11.56 -29.02
N THR A 613 25.20 10.49 -29.80
CA THR A 613 26.43 9.67 -29.86
C THR A 613 27.18 9.74 -31.19
N GLY A 614 26.90 10.71 -32.06
CA GLY A 614 27.57 10.81 -33.37
C GLY A 614 26.96 9.95 -34.48
N ILE A 615 25.80 9.33 -34.26
CA ILE A 615 25.11 8.54 -35.29
C ILE A 615 24.42 9.52 -36.24
N GLN A 616 24.98 9.67 -37.44
CA GLN A 616 24.52 10.64 -38.45
C GLN A 616 23.01 10.61 -38.67
N GLY A 617 22.41 9.43 -38.87
CA GLY A 617 20.97 9.31 -39.09
C GLY A 617 20.12 9.81 -37.91
N ASN A 618 20.53 9.52 -36.68
CA ASN A 618 19.83 10.00 -35.48
C ASN A 618 19.99 11.50 -35.27
N GLU A 619 21.19 12.04 -35.49
CA GLU A 619 21.45 13.47 -35.36
C GLU A 619 20.70 14.28 -36.43
N THR A 620 20.56 13.72 -37.63
CA THR A 620 19.77 14.31 -38.71
C THR A 620 18.28 14.30 -38.36
N ALA A 621 17.77 13.18 -37.83
CA ALA A 621 16.38 13.10 -37.35
C ALA A 621 16.10 14.10 -36.22
N ASP A 622 16.99 14.24 -35.24
CA ASP A 622 16.88 15.22 -34.15
C ASP A 622 16.91 16.67 -34.67
N SER A 623 17.83 16.99 -35.59
CA SER A 623 17.87 18.29 -36.26
C SER A 623 16.56 18.61 -36.99
N TYR A 624 16.02 17.65 -37.74
CA TYR A 624 14.77 17.81 -38.47
C TYR A 624 13.55 17.91 -37.54
N ALA A 625 13.49 17.14 -36.46
CA ALA A 625 12.43 17.24 -35.47
C ALA A 625 12.44 18.62 -34.78
N LYS A 626 13.63 19.16 -34.48
CA LYS A 626 13.81 20.53 -33.97
C LYS A 626 13.36 21.57 -34.98
N ASN A 627 13.76 21.47 -36.25
CA ASN A 627 13.33 22.39 -37.29
C ASN A 627 11.81 22.36 -37.50
N ALA A 628 11.22 21.17 -37.41
CA ALA A 628 9.78 20.99 -37.51
C ALA A 628 9.00 21.79 -36.46
N THR A 629 9.55 22.02 -35.26
CA THR A 629 8.91 22.84 -34.21
C THR A 629 8.59 24.26 -34.68
N THR A 630 9.42 24.83 -35.56
CA THR A 630 9.29 26.21 -36.05
C THR A 630 8.26 26.38 -37.17
N ARG A 631 7.72 25.27 -37.73
CA ARG A 631 6.72 25.34 -38.80
C ARG A 631 5.42 25.99 -38.28
N PRO A 632 4.81 26.90 -39.07
CA PRO A 632 3.64 27.66 -38.62
C PRO A 632 2.35 26.83 -38.62
N ASN A 633 2.24 25.84 -39.50
CA ASN A 633 1.03 25.04 -39.65
C ASN A 633 1.08 23.78 -38.79
N ILE A 634 0.04 23.50 -38.00
CA ILE A 634 -0.09 22.27 -37.22
C ILE A 634 -0.66 21.19 -38.14
N GLU A 635 0.11 20.15 -38.42
CA GLU A 635 -0.27 19.05 -39.31
C GLU A 635 -0.95 17.90 -38.56
N LYS A 636 -0.61 17.70 -37.28
CA LYS A 636 -1.19 16.63 -36.45
C LYS A 636 -1.61 17.12 -35.08
N ILE A 637 -2.83 16.80 -34.69
CA ILE A 637 -3.38 17.11 -33.37
C ILE A 637 -3.56 15.79 -32.61
N PRO A 638 -2.58 15.37 -31.79
CA PRO A 638 -2.74 14.18 -30.96
C PRO A 638 -3.79 14.40 -29.87
N LYS A 639 -4.30 13.30 -29.30
CA LYS A 639 -5.21 13.37 -28.14
C LYS A 639 -4.49 13.96 -26.92
N LYS A 640 -5.17 14.74 -26.10
CA LYS A 640 -4.61 15.27 -24.85
C LYS A 640 -4.41 14.15 -23.84
N SER A 641 -3.25 14.14 -23.21
CA SER A 641 -2.86 13.13 -22.22
C SER A 641 -3.79 13.11 -20.99
N PHE A 642 -3.83 11.97 -20.29
CA PHE A 642 -4.53 11.89 -19.00
C PHE A 642 -4.07 12.95 -17.97
N LYS A 643 -2.80 13.37 -18.03
CA LYS A 643 -2.25 14.42 -17.17
C LYS A 643 -2.90 15.77 -17.51
N GLN A 644 -3.04 16.09 -18.79
CA GLN A 644 -3.70 17.32 -19.25
C GLN A 644 -5.18 17.32 -18.89
N LEU A 645 -5.88 16.19 -19.06
CA LEU A 645 -7.26 16.04 -18.61
C LEU A 645 -7.40 16.29 -17.11
N LYS A 646 -6.53 15.67 -16.30
CA LYS A 646 -6.52 15.83 -14.84
C LYS A 646 -6.32 17.30 -14.45
N ASN A 647 -5.40 18.00 -15.12
CA ASN A 647 -5.14 19.42 -14.86
C ASN A 647 -6.34 20.29 -15.27
N ALA A 648 -6.92 20.04 -16.45
CA ALA A 648 -8.08 20.79 -16.95
C ALA A 648 -9.29 20.64 -16.02
N ILE A 649 -9.59 19.42 -15.56
CA ILE A 649 -10.65 19.18 -14.56
C ILE A 649 -10.29 19.84 -13.23
N SER A 650 -9.04 19.73 -12.77
CA SER A 650 -8.61 20.37 -11.52
C SER A 650 -8.78 21.89 -11.55
N ASN A 651 -8.51 22.53 -12.69
CA ASN A 651 -8.70 23.97 -12.85
C ASN A 651 -10.17 24.36 -12.72
N VAL A 652 -11.08 23.60 -13.34
CA VAL A 652 -12.53 23.82 -13.17
C VAL A 652 -12.97 23.56 -11.73
N GLN A 653 -12.41 22.55 -11.06
CA GLN A 653 -12.69 22.31 -9.63
C GLN A 653 -12.30 23.50 -8.76
N ILE A 654 -11.14 24.11 -9.04
CA ILE A 654 -10.66 25.31 -8.35
C ILE A 654 -11.57 26.51 -8.64
N GLN A 655 -12.01 26.70 -9.89
CA GLN A 655 -12.95 27.78 -10.25
C GLN A 655 -14.28 27.67 -9.49
N ILE A 656 -14.92 26.51 -9.52
CA ILE A 656 -16.16 26.26 -8.78
C ILE A 656 -15.95 26.44 -7.26
N TRP A 657 -14.79 26.02 -6.76
CA TRP A 657 -14.44 26.20 -5.35
C TRP A 657 -14.24 27.67 -5.00
N GLN A 658 -13.61 28.46 -5.86
CA GLN A 658 -13.40 29.90 -5.70
C GLN A 658 -14.73 30.66 -5.69
N GLU A 659 -15.63 30.37 -6.64
CA GLU A 659 -16.97 30.95 -6.68
C GLU A 659 -17.73 30.65 -5.38
N ARG A 660 -17.67 29.39 -4.93
CA ARG A 660 -18.27 28.98 -3.66
C ARG A 660 -17.66 29.72 -2.47
N TRP A 661 -16.34 29.91 -2.45
CA TRP A 661 -15.64 30.62 -1.38
C TRP A 661 -16.02 32.10 -1.31
N ALA A 662 -16.04 32.79 -2.46
CA ALA A 662 -16.44 34.20 -2.56
C ALA A 662 -17.93 34.42 -2.21
N SER A 663 -18.80 33.45 -2.53
CA SER A 663 -20.24 33.52 -2.23
C SER A 663 -20.62 33.17 -0.78
N SER A 664 -19.69 32.71 0.06
CA SER A 664 -19.99 32.24 1.42
C SER A 664 -20.45 33.39 2.33
N THR A 665 -21.77 33.51 2.53
CA THR A 665 -22.46 34.53 3.32
C THR A 665 -22.32 34.38 4.85
N THR A 666 -21.45 33.50 5.35
CA THR A 666 -21.30 33.32 6.80
C THR A 666 -20.48 34.47 7.42
N LYS A 667 -21.00 35.09 8.50
CA LYS A 667 -20.31 36.16 9.27
C LYS A 667 -18.87 35.80 9.67
N ASN A 668 -18.57 34.51 9.85
CA ASN A 668 -17.24 34.01 10.19
C ASN A 668 -16.32 33.80 8.96
N GLY A 669 -16.84 33.81 7.73
CA GLY A 669 -16.10 33.71 6.47
C GLY A 669 -15.48 35.03 6.03
N ARG A 670 -16.15 36.16 6.27
CA ARG A 670 -15.68 37.51 5.84
C ARG A 670 -14.32 37.93 6.39
N HIS A 671 -13.98 37.54 7.63
CA HIS A 671 -12.64 37.80 8.19
C HIS A 671 -11.56 36.95 7.50
N ARG A 672 -11.90 35.73 7.10
CA ARG A 672 -10.98 34.76 6.48
C ARG A 672 -10.78 35.03 4.99
N GLU A 673 -11.81 35.47 4.28
CA GLU A 673 -11.72 35.90 2.89
C GLU A 673 -10.75 37.08 2.72
N LYS A 674 -10.75 38.04 3.65
CA LYS A 674 -9.79 39.17 3.67
C LYS A 674 -8.32 38.72 3.78
N LEU A 675 -8.05 37.61 4.45
CA LEU A 675 -6.70 37.07 4.65
C LEU A 675 -6.32 36.00 3.61
N ILE A 676 -7.29 35.25 3.08
CA ILE A 676 -7.11 34.24 2.04
C ILE A 676 -8.22 34.42 0.98
N PRO A 677 -8.05 35.38 0.04
CA PRO A 677 -9.07 35.69 -0.97
C PRO A 677 -9.14 34.62 -2.06
N ALA A 678 -8.02 33.96 -2.37
CA ALA A 678 -7.94 32.92 -3.39
C ALA A 678 -7.72 31.53 -2.78
N VAL A 679 -8.53 30.55 -3.21
CA VAL A 679 -8.36 29.14 -2.86
C VAL A 679 -7.17 28.54 -3.60
N SER A 680 -6.51 27.55 -3.00
CA SER A 680 -5.36 26.88 -3.60
C SER A 680 -5.33 25.40 -3.24
N ILE A 681 -4.83 24.57 -4.15
CA ILE A 681 -4.55 23.14 -3.88
C ILE A 681 -3.16 22.92 -3.26
N HIS A 682 -2.36 23.98 -3.12
CA HIS A 682 -1.08 23.92 -2.43
C HIS A 682 -1.31 24.04 -0.92
N THR A 683 -1.06 22.95 -0.19
CA THR A 683 -1.13 22.96 1.27
C THR A 683 -0.02 23.86 1.84
N LYS A 684 -0.38 25.05 2.31
CA LYS A 684 0.51 25.88 3.12
C LYS A 684 0.61 25.26 4.51
N LYS A 685 1.81 24.87 4.95
CA LYS A 685 2.03 24.28 6.28
C LYS A 685 2.02 25.39 7.34
N PHE A 686 0.84 25.81 7.75
CA PHE A 686 0.71 26.76 8.85
C PHE A 686 0.95 26.08 10.19
N SER A 687 1.63 26.79 11.09
CA SER A 687 1.69 26.37 12.49
C SER A 687 0.29 26.43 13.10
N HIS A 688 0.05 25.66 14.17
CA HIS A 688 -1.24 25.68 14.88
C HIS A 688 -1.63 27.11 15.31
N PHE A 689 -0.63 27.92 15.69
CA PHE A 689 -0.84 29.33 16.00
C PHE A 689 -1.36 30.11 14.79
N ILE A 690 -0.70 30.02 13.63
CA ILE A 690 -1.13 30.76 12.44
C ILE A 690 -2.57 30.36 12.06
N VAL A 691 -2.93 29.08 12.23
CA VAL A 691 -4.32 28.63 12.02
C VAL A 691 -5.30 29.28 13.01
N GLN A 692 -4.91 29.53 14.26
CA GLN A 692 -5.73 30.28 15.22
C GLN A 692 -5.86 31.76 14.85
N PHE A 693 -4.78 32.38 14.39
CA PHE A 693 -4.78 33.74 13.89
C PHE A 693 -5.73 33.89 12.68
N LEU A 694 -5.55 33.04 11.66
CA LEU A 694 -6.37 33.04 10.45
C LEU A 694 -7.85 32.80 10.74
N SER A 695 -8.14 32.02 11.79
CA SER A 695 -9.50 31.63 12.11
C SER A 695 -10.20 32.56 13.11
N GLY A 696 -9.47 33.48 13.76
CA GLY A 696 -10.01 34.29 14.86
C GLY A 696 -10.31 33.52 16.15
N HIS A 697 -10.05 32.20 16.18
CA HIS A 697 -10.43 31.32 17.27
C HIS A 697 -9.33 31.09 18.32
N GLY A 698 -8.29 31.92 18.35
CA GLY A 698 -7.21 31.84 19.34
C GLY A 698 -7.57 32.42 20.72
N ARG A 699 -6.56 32.56 21.59
CA ARG A 699 -6.68 33.17 22.93
C ARG A 699 -6.81 34.70 22.84
N PHE A 700 -7.91 35.16 22.25
CA PHE A 700 -8.23 36.57 22.07
C PHE A 700 -9.44 36.95 22.92
N PRO A 701 -9.47 38.13 23.57
CA PRO A 701 -10.62 38.60 24.35
C PRO A 701 -11.95 38.54 23.58
N ALA A 702 -11.93 38.91 22.29
CA ALA A 702 -13.10 38.83 21.41
C ALA A 702 -13.65 37.39 21.27
N ASN A 703 -12.75 36.41 21.18
CA ASN A 703 -13.13 35.00 21.08
C ASN A 703 -13.65 34.45 22.43
N PHE A 704 -13.10 34.89 23.57
CA PHE A 704 -13.55 34.43 24.89
C PHE A 704 -14.96 34.89 25.23
N VAL A 705 -15.31 36.14 24.90
CA VAL A 705 -16.68 36.64 25.05
C VAL A 705 -17.65 35.87 24.18
N TRP A 706 -17.26 35.58 22.94
CA TRP A 706 -18.08 34.78 22.03
C TRP A 706 -18.37 33.35 22.57
N PHE A 707 -17.43 32.76 23.33
CA PHE A 707 -17.61 31.48 24.00
C PHE A 707 -18.15 31.57 25.43
N GLY A 708 -18.52 32.76 25.92
CA GLY A 708 -19.03 32.96 27.28
C GLY A 708 -18.00 32.68 28.38
N ARG A 709 -16.70 32.69 28.07
CA ARG A 709 -15.61 32.46 29.05
C ARG A 709 -15.13 33.73 29.75
N SER A 710 -15.49 34.89 29.21
CA SER A 710 -15.16 36.21 29.75
C SER A 710 -16.32 37.15 29.42
N LEU A 711 -16.52 38.18 30.25
CA LEU A 711 -17.40 39.31 29.95
C LEU A 711 -16.65 40.48 29.31
N ASN A 712 -15.32 40.46 29.33
CA ASN A 712 -14.48 41.53 28.81
C ASN A 712 -13.97 41.20 27.40
N ILE A 713 -14.44 41.98 26.42
CA ILE A 713 -14.07 41.87 25.00
C ILE A 713 -12.80 42.66 24.64
N LYS A 714 -12.31 43.50 25.57
CA LYS A 714 -11.27 44.48 25.31
C LYS A 714 -9.88 43.93 25.59
N CYS A 715 -8.91 44.42 24.83
CA CYS A 715 -7.48 44.36 25.14
C CYS A 715 -7.16 45.30 26.32
N PRO A 716 -6.07 45.08 27.09
CA PRO A 716 -5.60 46.04 28.08
C PRO A 716 -5.40 47.48 27.57
N CYS A 717 -5.24 47.71 26.27
CA CYS A 717 -5.16 49.06 25.69
C CYS A 717 -6.53 49.74 25.49
N GLY A 718 -7.64 49.05 25.79
CA GLY A 718 -8.99 49.62 25.76
C GLY A 718 -9.82 49.35 24.49
N THR A 719 -9.20 48.88 23.40
CA THR A 719 -9.89 48.52 22.14
C THR A 719 -10.34 47.05 22.13
N VAL A 720 -11.18 46.67 21.17
CA VAL A 720 -11.61 45.26 20.99
C VAL A 720 -10.40 44.37 20.72
N GLY A 721 -10.22 43.33 21.54
CA GLY A 721 -9.10 42.40 21.43
C GLY A 721 -9.35 41.30 20.41
N ASP A 722 -9.39 41.65 19.12
CA ASP A 722 -9.47 40.71 17.99
C ASP A 722 -8.11 40.50 17.30
N THR A 723 -8.05 39.56 16.36
CA THR A 723 -6.80 39.19 15.66
C THR A 723 -6.16 40.35 14.90
N LEU A 724 -6.97 41.18 14.22
CA LEU A 724 -6.44 42.28 13.41
C LEU A 724 -5.94 43.42 14.27
N HIS A 725 -6.60 43.71 15.40
CA HIS A 725 -6.13 44.70 16.36
C HIS A 725 -4.67 44.46 16.77
N TYR A 726 -4.30 43.22 17.11
CA TYR A 726 -2.93 42.88 17.52
C TYR A 726 -1.88 42.93 16.40
N VAL A 727 -2.31 43.05 15.14
CA VAL A 727 -1.41 43.15 13.99
C VAL A 727 -1.32 44.59 13.47
N VAL A 728 -2.38 45.38 13.59
CA VAL A 728 -2.47 46.70 12.97
C VAL A 728 -2.34 47.83 14.00
N ASN A 729 -2.96 47.70 15.18
CA ASN A 729 -3.28 48.86 16.02
C ASN A 729 -2.88 48.73 17.51
N CYS A 730 -2.36 47.59 17.97
CA CYS A 730 -2.10 47.36 19.39
C CYS A 730 -0.72 47.87 19.83
N PRO A 731 -0.63 48.78 20.84
CA PRO A 731 0.65 49.27 21.35
C PRO A 731 1.54 48.16 21.94
N PHE A 732 0.95 47.13 22.55
CA PHE A 732 1.69 46.05 23.21
C PHE A 732 2.40 45.10 22.24
N THR A 733 1.92 44.98 21.00
CA THR A 733 2.52 44.13 19.97
C THR A 733 3.27 44.93 18.90
N GLU A 734 3.32 46.26 19.05
CA GLU A 734 3.87 47.21 18.08
C GLU A 734 5.32 46.91 17.69
N LYS A 735 6.14 46.46 18.66
CA LYS A 735 7.55 46.06 18.46
C LYS A 735 7.76 45.01 17.35
N TYR A 736 6.76 44.14 17.15
CA TYR A 736 6.78 43.10 16.11
C TYR A 736 5.89 43.49 14.93
N ALA A 737 4.75 44.12 15.17
CA ALA A 737 3.81 44.53 14.13
C ALA A 737 4.41 45.52 13.13
N LYS A 738 5.24 46.47 13.57
CA LYS A 738 5.95 47.42 12.69
C LYS A 738 6.95 46.76 11.73
N LYS A 739 7.39 45.53 12.04
CA LYS A 739 8.34 44.77 11.21
C LYS A 739 7.64 43.91 10.15
N LEU A 740 6.30 43.79 10.20
CA LEU A 740 5.55 43.05 9.20
C LEU A 740 5.55 43.80 7.87
N ILE A 741 5.87 43.10 6.79
CA ILE A 741 5.87 43.68 5.44
C ILE A 741 4.61 43.20 4.71
N TYR A 742 3.66 44.11 4.52
CA TYR A 742 2.40 43.84 3.83
C TYR A 742 1.77 45.13 3.29
N ASP A 743 0.89 44.98 2.32
CA ASP A 743 0.03 46.04 1.82
C ASP A 743 -1.13 46.28 2.80
N LYS A 744 -1.23 47.48 3.36
CA LYS A 744 -2.25 47.84 4.36
C LYS A 744 -3.66 47.82 3.77
N ASP A 745 -3.79 48.06 2.46
CA ASP A 745 -5.07 48.00 1.74
C ASP A 745 -5.41 46.56 1.32
N ASN A 746 -4.44 45.65 1.38
CA ASN A 746 -4.60 44.22 1.08
C ASN A 746 -3.94 43.30 2.13
N LEU A 747 -4.66 43.06 3.22
CA LEU A 747 -4.23 42.22 4.35
C LEU A 747 -3.85 40.77 3.98
N SER A 748 -4.26 40.26 2.82
CA SER A 748 -3.88 38.91 2.38
C SER A 748 -2.37 38.78 2.12
N THR A 749 -1.71 39.89 1.79
CA THR A 749 -0.26 39.94 1.52
C THR A 749 0.60 39.64 2.74
N ILE A 750 0.03 39.76 3.96
CA ILE A 750 0.68 39.38 5.22
C ILE A 750 1.20 37.94 5.17
N LEU A 751 0.48 37.03 4.51
CA LEU A 751 0.79 35.59 4.49
C LEU A 751 1.67 35.16 3.31
N ASN A 752 2.11 36.10 2.46
CA ASN A 752 2.89 35.80 1.26
C ASN A 752 4.39 35.70 1.54
N ARG A 753 4.88 36.28 2.64
CA ARG A 753 6.29 36.25 3.05
C ARG A 753 6.48 35.33 4.26
N GLU A 754 7.44 34.41 4.19
CA GLU A 754 7.74 33.51 5.31
C GLU A 754 8.23 34.25 6.56
N GLU A 755 8.96 35.35 6.38
CA GLU A 755 9.44 36.22 7.46
C GLU A 755 8.31 36.74 8.37
N ASN A 756 7.15 37.06 7.76
CA ASN A 756 5.97 37.50 8.50
C ASN A 756 5.41 36.38 9.41
N LEU A 757 5.58 35.10 9.05
CA LEU A 757 5.06 33.98 9.86
C LEU A 757 5.78 33.89 11.21
N GLY A 758 7.08 34.20 11.25
CA GLY A 758 7.87 34.27 12.49
C GLY A 758 7.41 35.43 13.37
N LEU A 759 7.25 36.62 12.78
CA LEU A 759 6.78 37.82 13.49
C LEU A 759 5.36 37.66 14.05
N LEU A 760 4.45 37.06 13.29
CA LEU A 760 3.10 36.72 13.77
C LEU A 760 3.16 35.79 14.98
N HIS A 761 4.10 34.83 15.01
CA HIS A 761 4.27 33.94 16.16
C HIS A 761 4.69 34.72 17.42
N SER A 762 5.62 35.66 17.27
CA SER A 762 6.06 36.55 18.36
C SER A 762 4.93 37.43 18.87
N ILE A 763 4.10 38.00 17.97
CA ILE A 763 2.90 38.76 18.33
C ILE A 763 1.98 37.91 19.20
N TYR A 764 1.75 36.65 18.81
CA TYR A 764 0.86 35.77 19.56
C TYR A 764 1.39 35.33 20.92
N GLN A 765 2.71 35.13 21.06
CA GLN A 765 3.31 34.88 22.37
C GLN A 765 3.06 36.06 23.30
N GLU A 766 3.20 37.29 22.81
CA GLU A 766 2.90 38.51 23.56
C GLU A 766 1.42 38.56 23.96
N VAL A 767 0.50 38.30 23.02
CA VAL A 767 -0.94 38.28 23.30
C VAL A 767 -1.29 37.22 24.35
N ASN A 768 -0.69 36.03 24.29
CA ASN A 768 -0.92 35.00 25.31
C ASN A 768 -0.49 35.42 26.71
N ASN A 769 0.56 36.23 26.83
CA ASN A 769 1.02 36.75 28.12
C ASN A 769 0.11 37.87 28.65
N LEU A 770 -0.52 38.64 27.75
CA LEU A 770 -1.44 39.73 28.09
C LEU A 770 -2.84 39.23 28.51
N VAL A 771 -3.24 38.05 28.06
CA VAL A 771 -4.59 37.54 28.21
C VAL A 771 -4.63 36.49 29.35
N PRO A 772 -5.56 36.60 30.33
CA PRO A 772 -5.60 35.72 31.50
C PRO A 772 -5.65 34.22 31.13
N GLN A 773 -5.09 33.36 31.99
CA GLN A 773 -5.24 31.91 31.86
C GLN A 773 -6.66 31.47 32.26
N VAL A 774 -7.61 31.62 31.32
CA VAL A 774 -9.01 31.19 31.41
C VAL A 774 -9.24 29.84 30.75
#